data_AF-A0A812TP43-F1
#
_entry.id   AF-A0A812TP43-F1
#
_cell.length_a   1.000
_cell.length_b   1.000
_cell.length_c   1.000
_cell.angle_alpha   90.00
_cell.angle_beta   90.00
_cell.angle_gamma   90.00
#
_symmetry.space_group_name_H-M   'P 1'
#
loop_
_entity.id
_entity.type
_entity.pdbx_description
1 polymer ?
#
loop_
_entity_poly.entity_id
_entity_poly.type
_entity_poly.pdbx_seq_one_letter_code
_entity_poly.pdbx_strand_id
1 'polypeptide(L)'
;MLSRVRVDMQDLQSYLDQIEKGLEAVQAAVAGIQSSVAETGEQAVSEAASTEGAQTPKTVAAQAVLGVSPLFSDEKPDRFEIQPNGVPAARSAPRRHSMISSKSTVSSYSVGEDEGGRLALHHFSCDPRSFFFRRARMGINKGFVRTAKFLSGLRLLATDEWGEAFVLSEQEAADAYDALYRDRDVPSRVSRKRPSQLGLQTFDCRSRGPTDKEGSQSGGEVGNPANFGGSGGVKLIVCQEMLRLWRLVWDFLTILLVGVDAVMLPVLLAWPAEEGSFWDDYYKATPVFWVADICMMFFLAILLNEGSRVHAVCHYVCTWFLLDGVVVTLDMVLLAKLVPDDFKALTMMRLLRTVKFRQAITTVESRLAARGMLRAINLSTILQCVVFIFGVNHALACIAIYIGRQEQEAGRSKNWLQEYLIEEHPLQFQYMIAFNWVIAQYTPAPYPFTAQNEPEQALVLGIILTCLPMLGAQIGIISGTLNLMTEKAKERDHVKRDLQRWLRKTHVTKRLHERVLTALDDVLGSQESPLDVKEPLALDFLPSTLIEELRVVKTGETLATHPFYSLLIDDRVEFGGRLAAAFRQKVAVQGEQIFVCSRRAEGIYISIHGSFILRPSKELETGNSMSRIRTTRTTVSNNVKLQSDTWYAELALYTSRNHAATLAAATYAKLLTLSATDLLQAVKNSPSVVVAFHEYALGLIKMHQKRALFTEETWEVPPESWSVEAVAATQLAELLIPGTSPIHAFKLTGASERKVSMDRLLNEDQTLLDQIDCVKDQLDELDGERGMYELLRIKDEARRALLSILFMGWLVRDNYDQVVACQDGPNKLTRTTWSALRELTQWNEMTFDELNAAMVLLGVRGLCKSKEFSRLVPPSERRNTEQVLLHTVDHLSAYVPSLQALSTECYTHLGNAVRVMLDFNFAQFVQGENNPNSVWLLQCALGRDGMQAFRLCLLAQACMLCGVSGTSTVNGSLFLNELNGRCIVKALSSLRQVEDVEPHVTYWRYISSRAEALNLSVQTPSHLVLARIACLTRTLEPSAMLEVQEDWIQLSDRERDVLHDVFLLDGHEHKAFMFLYLPLFLANARSNPDLGLQGGLKFLVEIYDKLIRHKCLTLAGPTVKVDLSTLAVVATDVEDLPTLRKCLDFAKIVKHEKGVTVLLTSASYQVLTGQLVHHTRSADMLELLTQQQLRLESAIMSKALGRPLRASISLENLESEGERDPHAIDQTFL
;
A
#
# COMPACT_ATOMS: atom_id res chain seq x y z
N MET A 1 16.25 26.89 36.61
CA MET A 1 15.14 26.57 37.55
C MET A 1 14.00 25.73 36.95
N LEU A 2 13.88 25.55 35.63
CA LEU A 2 12.83 24.70 35.03
C LEU A 2 13.26 23.24 34.70
N SER A 3 14.48 22.83 35.05
CA SER A 3 14.94 21.44 34.88
C SER A 3 14.61 20.50 36.05
N ARG A 4 13.83 20.95 37.05
CA ARG A 4 13.53 20.17 38.27
C ARG A 4 12.06 19.85 38.52
N VAL A 5 11.16 20.08 37.56
CA VAL A 5 9.75 19.67 37.71
C VAL A 5 9.39 18.68 36.60
N ARG A 6 9.92 17.46 36.73
CA ARG A 6 9.33 16.28 36.10
C ARG A 6 8.37 15.73 37.15
N VAL A 7 7.10 16.15 37.11
CA VAL A 7 6.07 15.52 37.94
C VAL A 7 5.87 14.13 37.36
N ASP A 8 6.16 13.11 38.17
CA ASP A 8 5.96 11.72 37.79
C ASP A 8 4.46 11.50 37.55
N MET A 9 4.08 10.82 36.46
CA MET A 9 2.66 10.63 36.11
C MET A 9 1.89 9.90 37.23
N GLN A 10 2.59 9.10 38.04
CA GLN A 10 2.03 8.44 39.21
C GLN A 10 1.66 9.42 40.33
N ASP A 11 2.40 10.52 40.50
CA ASP A 11 2.09 11.54 41.49
C ASP A 11 0.85 12.34 41.08
N LEU A 12 0.71 12.68 39.79
CA LEU A 12 -0.48 13.38 39.30
C LEU A 12 -1.74 12.50 39.41
N GLN A 13 -1.62 11.20 39.14
CA GLN A 13 -2.70 10.23 39.32
C GLN A 13 -3.09 10.09 40.80
N SER A 14 -2.10 10.06 41.70
CA SER A 14 -2.28 10.05 43.17
C SER A 14 -2.99 11.32 43.67
N TYR A 15 -2.62 12.49 43.16
CA TYR A 15 -3.32 13.75 43.48
C TYR A 15 -4.75 13.77 42.94
N LEU A 16 -5.01 13.21 41.76
CA LEU A 16 -6.37 13.08 41.20
C LEU A 16 -7.23 12.12 42.02
N ASP A 17 -6.69 10.98 42.47
CA ASP A 17 -7.38 10.04 43.37
C ASP A 17 -7.68 10.67 44.75
N GLN A 18 -6.78 11.53 45.26
CA GLN A 18 -7.01 12.27 46.51
C GLN A 18 -8.08 13.34 46.35
N ILE A 19 -8.13 14.03 45.20
CA ILE A 19 -9.19 14.98 44.86
C ILE A 19 -10.53 14.26 44.71
N GLU A 20 -10.56 13.06 44.11
CA GLU A 20 -11.76 12.24 43.97
C GLU A 20 -12.32 11.83 45.34
N LYS A 21 -11.47 11.38 46.26
CA LYS A 21 -11.87 11.10 47.67
C LYS A 21 -12.35 12.35 48.40
N GLY A 22 -11.74 13.50 48.14
CA GLY A 22 -12.21 14.79 48.66
C GLY A 22 -13.58 15.18 48.11
N LEU A 23 -13.84 14.90 46.83
CA LEU A 23 -15.11 15.19 46.18
C LEU A 23 -16.24 14.24 46.65
N GLU A 24 -15.93 12.97 46.90
CA GLU A 24 -16.86 12.02 47.53
C GLU A 24 -17.23 12.47 48.96
N ALA A 25 -16.26 12.98 49.73
CA ALA A 25 -16.51 13.54 51.05
C ALA A 25 -17.37 14.81 51.00
N VAL A 26 -17.16 15.68 49.99
CA VAL A 26 -18.01 16.86 49.76
C VAL A 26 -19.41 16.46 49.30
N GLN A 27 -19.57 15.44 48.45
CA GLN A 27 -20.88 14.91 48.06
C GLN A 27 -21.63 14.31 49.26
N ALA A 28 -20.95 13.59 50.15
CA ALA A 28 -21.53 13.09 51.39
C ALA A 28 -21.95 14.23 52.34
N ALA A 29 -21.14 15.30 52.43
CA ALA A 29 -21.46 16.48 53.22
C ALA A 29 -22.64 17.28 52.64
N VAL A 30 -22.70 17.45 51.31
CA VAL A 30 -23.81 18.13 50.63
C VAL A 30 -25.10 17.32 50.72
N ALA A 31 -25.04 15.98 50.63
CA ALA A 31 -26.20 15.12 50.85
C ALA A 31 -26.70 15.20 52.30
N GLY A 32 -25.80 15.30 53.29
CA GLY A 32 -26.15 15.53 54.70
C GLY A 32 -26.72 16.92 54.96
N ILE A 33 -26.27 17.95 54.25
CA ILE A 33 -26.86 19.29 54.31
C ILE A 33 -28.25 19.30 53.66
N GLN A 34 -28.44 18.60 52.53
CA GLN A 34 -29.75 18.45 51.89
C GLN A 34 -30.75 17.68 52.75
N SER A 35 -30.32 16.64 53.49
CA SER A 35 -31.20 15.95 54.44
C SER A 35 -31.53 16.83 55.65
N SER A 36 -30.56 17.60 56.16
CA SER A 36 -30.77 18.54 57.27
C SER A 36 -31.65 19.74 56.90
N VAL A 37 -31.57 20.24 55.66
CA VAL A 37 -32.44 21.29 55.12
C VAL A 37 -33.86 20.77 54.85
N ALA A 38 -34.00 19.50 54.48
CA ALA A 38 -35.31 18.84 54.37
C ALA A 38 -35.95 18.60 55.75
N GLU A 39 -35.17 18.16 56.75
CA GLU A 39 -35.65 17.95 58.13
C GLU A 39 -35.99 19.27 58.85
N THR A 40 -35.23 20.34 58.63
CA THR A 40 -35.54 21.67 59.17
C THR A 40 -36.72 22.33 58.46
N GLY A 41 -36.91 22.06 57.16
CA GLY A 41 -38.13 22.41 56.42
C GLY A 41 -39.37 21.69 56.93
N GLU A 42 -39.27 20.39 57.25
CA GLU A 42 -40.36 19.63 57.86
C GLU A 42 -40.63 20.04 59.32
N GLN A 43 -39.59 20.41 60.10
CA GLN A 43 -39.76 20.96 61.46
C GLN A 43 -40.41 22.36 61.44
N ALA A 44 -40.05 23.23 60.50
CA ALA A 44 -40.69 24.55 60.36
C ALA A 44 -42.15 24.47 59.88
N VAL A 45 -42.47 23.49 59.03
CA VAL A 45 -43.86 23.18 58.62
C VAL A 45 -44.64 22.51 59.76
N SER A 46 -43.99 21.69 60.60
CA SER A 46 -44.55 21.06 61.80
C SER A 46 -44.84 22.08 62.92
N GLU A 47 -43.94 23.04 63.16
CA GLU A 47 -44.15 24.10 64.17
C GLU A 47 -45.21 25.11 63.71
N ALA A 48 -45.26 25.46 62.42
CA ALA A 48 -46.33 26.29 61.86
C ALA A 48 -47.71 25.58 61.86
N ALA A 49 -47.73 24.25 61.77
CA ALA A 49 -48.98 23.47 61.87
C ALA A 49 -49.50 23.31 63.31
N SER A 50 -48.70 23.64 64.33
CA SER A 50 -49.10 23.53 65.75
C SER A 50 -49.86 24.74 66.30
N THR A 51 -49.92 25.83 65.53
CA THR A 51 -50.54 27.11 65.93
C THR A 51 -51.54 27.60 64.89
N GLU A 52 -52.61 26.85 64.64
CA GLU A 52 -53.97 27.38 64.41
C GLU A 52 -54.94 26.24 64.11
N GLY A 53 -55.98 26.16 64.93
CA GLY A 53 -57.02 25.15 64.84
C GLY A 53 -58.05 25.45 63.76
N ALA A 54 -58.40 24.38 63.05
CA ALA A 54 -59.70 24.10 62.42
C ALA A 54 -60.01 24.73 61.05
N GLN A 55 -60.23 23.79 60.11
CA GLN A 55 -61.07 23.82 58.91
C GLN A 55 -60.45 24.26 57.57
N THR A 56 -59.91 23.24 56.88
CA THR A 56 -59.92 22.99 55.40
C THR A 56 -59.33 24.05 54.44
N PRO A 57 -58.16 23.81 53.81
CA PRO A 57 -57.58 24.66 52.74
C PRO A 57 -57.93 24.13 51.32
N LYS A 58 -58.42 24.96 50.38
CA LYS A 58 -57.71 25.93 49.49
C LYS A 58 -56.69 25.20 48.58
N THR A 59 -56.82 25.06 47.26
CA THR A 59 -57.26 25.97 46.17
C THR A 59 -56.73 27.40 46.27
N VAL A 60 -55.70 27.65 45.44
CA VAL A 60 -55.34 28.90 44.74
C VAL A 60 -54.71 30.05 45.56
N ALA A 61 -53.38 30.14 45.47
CA ALA A 61 -52.56 31.30 45.04
C ALA A 61 -51.08 30.93 45.33
N ALA A 62 -50.10 30.99 44.42
CA ALA A 62 -49.75 32.17 43.65
C ALA A 62 -49.08 31.80 42.30
N GLN A 63 -49.64 32.37 41.23
CA GLN A 63 -48.91 32.72 40.01
C GLN A 63 -48.16 34.03 40.26
N ALA A 64 -46.85 34.04 40.04
CA ALA A 64 -46.13 35.03 39.24
C ALA A 64 -44.62 34.84 39.47
N VAL A 65 -43.91 34.34 38.45
CA VAL A 65 -42.60 34.79 37.96
C VAL A 65 -42.07 33.70 37.01
N LEU A 66 -42.02 34.08 35.74
CA LEU A 66 -41.29 33.48 34.60
C LEU A 66 -41.82 32.15 34.03
N GLY A 67 -42.70 32.28 33.04
CA GLY A 67 -42.97 31.25 32.05
C GLY A 67 -42.11 31.43 30.80
N VAL A 68 -41.54 30.35 30.30
CA VAL A 68 -41.35 30.03 28.87
C VAL A 68 -41.37 28.49 28.76
N SER A 69 -42.34 27.94 28.02
CA SER A 69 -42.45 26.51 27.69
C SER A 69 -41.44 26.08 26.60
N PRO A 70 -41.19 24.77 26.45
CA PRO A 70 -41.83 24.04 25.35
C PRO A 70 -42.42 22.70 25.85
N LEU A 71 -43.70 22.41 25.58
CA LEU A 71 -44.16 21.58 24.45
C LEU A 71 -43.35 20.27 24.31
N PHE A 72 -43.76 19.22 25.03
CA PHE A 72 -44.42 18.03 24.48
C PHE A 72 -44.70 17.05 25.62
N SER A 73 -45.98 16.78 25.86
CA SER A 73 -46.50 15.80 26.80
C SER A 73 -46.66 14.44 26.12
N ASP A 74 -46.30 13.39 26.86
CA ASP A 74 -46.69 12.00 26.65
C ASP A 74 -48.21 11.83 26.47
N GLU A 75 -48.61 11.05 25.46
CA GLU A 75 -49.83 10.25 25.51
C GLU A 75 -49.47 8.77 25.62
N LYS A 76 -49.98 8.14 26.67
CA LYS A 76 -49.96 6.70 26.90
C LYS A 76 -51.23 6.03 26.33
N PRO A 77 -51.21 4.70 26.15
CA PRO A 77 -52.05 3.97 25.21
C PRO A 77 -53.35 3.45 25.83
N ASP A 78 -54.34 3.16 24.98
CA ASP A 78 -55.46 2.28 25.32
C ASP A 78 -55.83 1.32 24.17
N ARG A 79 -55.67 0.02 24.48
CA ARG A 79 -56.63 -1.10 24.36
C ARG A 79 -57.10 -1.74 23.04
N PHE A 80 -57.34 -3.05 23.21
CA PHE A 80 -58.31 -3.98 22.58
C PHE A 80 -57.91 -4.68 21.25
N GLU A 81 -58.12 -5.99 20.99
CA GLU A 81 -58.54 -7.19 21.75
C GLU A 81 -58.44 -8.44 20.82
N ILE A 82 -57.85 -9.54 21.33
CA ILE A 82 -58.26 -10.97 21.31
C ILE A 82 -59.00 -11.63 20.09
N GLN A 83 -58.27 -12.59 19.45
CA GLN A 83 -58.63 -13.99 19.04
C GLN A 83 -59.64 -14.33 17.90
N PRO A 84 -59.78 -15.61 17.44
CA PRO A 84 -58.84 -16.76 17.31
C PRO A 84 -59.00 -17.60 15.99
N ASN A 85 -58.22 -18.69 15.90
CA ASN A 85 -58.45 -19.97 15.18
C ASN A 85 -57.87 -20.19 13.77
N GLY A 86 -57.20 -21.35 13.62
CA GLY A 86 -57.19 -22.13 12.38
C GLY A 86 -55.86 -22.78 11.99
N VAL A 87 -55.55 -23.95 12.56
CA VAL A 87 -54.64 -24.94 11.94
C VAL A 87 -55.50 -25.81 11.01
N PRO A 88 -55.08 -26.12 9.76
CA PRO A 88 -54.51 -27.45 9.53
C PRO A 88 -53.31 -27.50 8.56
N ALA A 89 -52.67 -28.66 8.60
CA ALA A 89 -51.43 -29.07 7.97
C ALA A 89 -51.41 -29.16 6.43
N ALA A 90 -50.18 -29.25 5.92
CA ALA A 90 -49.68 -30.19 4.90
C ALA A 90 -49.34 -29.66 3.49
N ARG A 91 -48.06 -29.94 3.15
CA ARG A 91 -47.48 -30.38 1.85
C ARG A 91 -47.06 -29.36 0.77
N SER A 92 -45.80 -29.59 0.35
CA SER A 92 -45.20 -29.47 -0.99
C SER A 92 -45.07 -28.09 -1.64
N ALA A 93 -43.81 -27.70 -1.89
CA ALA A 93 -43.38 -26.71 -2.90
C ALA A 93 -43.84 -27.11 -4.33
N PRO A 94 -43.52 -26.39 -5.44
CA PRO A 94 -42.87 -25.07 -5.62
C PRO A 94 -43.62 -24.15 -6.64
N ARG A 95 -43.20 -22.87 -6.84
CA ARG A 95 -42.99 -22.25 -8.18
C ARG A 95 -42.74 -20.71 -8.15
N ARG A 96 -41.66 -20.38 -8.85
CA ARG A 96 -41.37 -19.26 -9.76
C ARG A 96 -42.52 -18.39 -10.34
N HIS A 97 -42.09 -17.14 -10.61
CA HIS A 97 -42.40 -16.20 -11.71
C HIS A 97 -43.70 -15.38 -11.70
N SER A 98 -43.52 -14.06 -11.87
CA SER A 98 -44.24 -13.32 -12.92
C SER A 98 -43.35 -12.26 -13.57
N MET A 99 -43.27 -12.33 -14.90
CA MET A 99 -43.02 -11.21 -15.81
C MET A 99 -44.38 -10.55 -16.13
N ILE A 100 -44.40 -9.28 -16.55
CA ILE A 100 -44.76 -8.83 -17.93
C ILE A 100 -45.04 -7.31 -17.99
N SER A 101 -44.26 -6.66 -18.87
CA SER A 101 -44.51 -5.58 -19.85
C SER A 101 -44.94 -4.13 -19.51
N SER A 102 -44.07 -3.21 -19.98
CA SER A 102 -44.27 -2.18 -21.02
C SER A 102 -45.09 -0.90 -20.78
N LYS A 103 -44.48 0.29 -20.98
CA LYS A 103 -44.65 1.22 -22.15
C LYS A 103 -44.14 2.67 -21.87
N SER A 104 -43.88 3.39 -22.98
CA SER A 104 -43.57 4.84 -23.22
C SER A 104 -42.22 5.37 -22.67
N THR A 105 -41.21 5.89 -23.40
CA THR A 105 -40.98 6.64 -24.66
C THR A 105 -41.51 8.08 -24.77
N VAL A 106 -40.61 8.96 -25.29
CA VAL A 106 -40.77 10.36 -25.81
C VAL A 106 -40.58 11.46 -24.74
N SER A 107 -39.82 12.58 -24.88
CA SER A 107 -39.18 13.31 -25.98
C SER A 107 -38.00 14.19 -25.52
N SER A 108 -37.03 14.39 -26.42
CA SER A 108 -36.15 15.56 -26.60
C SER A 108 -36.90 16.87 -26.93
N TYR A 109 -36.38 18.06 -26.60
CA TYR A 109 -36.29 19.21 -27.53
C TYR A 109 -35.44 20.36 -26.95
N SER A 110 -34.70 20.98 -27.88
CA SER A 110 -33.80 22.13 -27.81
C SER A 110 -34.50 23.45 -28.23
N VAL A 111 -33.73 24.56 -28.22
CA VAL A 111 -33.99 25.90 -28.85
C VAL A 111 -34.82 26.85 -27.98
N GLY A 112 -34.56 28.16 -27.83
CA GLY A 112 -33.60 29.12 -28.38
C GLY A 112 -34.16 30.55 -28.18
N GLU A 113 -33.26 31.53 -28.15
CA GLU A 113 -33.40 32.93 -28.63
C GLU A 113 -34.32 33.97 -27.95
N ASP A 114 -33.64 35.10 -27.67
CA ASP A 114 -33.95 36.50 -28.01
C ASP A 114 -34.84 37.43 -27.16
N GLU A 115 -34.13 38.43 -26.63
CA GLU A 115 -34.32 39.89 -26.71
C GLU A 115 -35.73 40.49 -26.78
N GLY A 116 -35.94 41.53 -25.97
CA GLY A 116 -36.97 42.53 -26.24
C GLY A 116 -37.39 43.33 -25.02
N GLY A 117 -36.65 44.39 -24.72
CA GLY A 117 -37.00 45.34 -23.67
C GLY A 117 -38.26 46.15 -23.98
N ARG A 118 -38.92 46.64 -22.91
CA ARG A 118 -39.70 47.89 -22.93
C ARG A 118 -39.74 48.52 -21.54
N LEU A 119 -39.43 49.81 -21.54
CA LEU A 119 -39.51 50.79 -20.46
C LEU A 119 -40.95 51.05 -20.00
N ALA A 120 -41.11 51.34 -18.70
CA ALA A 120 -41.78 52.54 -18.12
C ALA A 120 -41.73 52.42 -16.57
N LEU A 121 -40.90 53.17 -15.82
CA LEU A 121 -40.96 54.57 -15.35
C LEU A 121 -41.80 54.84 -14.08
N HIS A 122 -41.17 55.61 -13.16
CA HIS A 122 -41.62 56.31 -11.93
C HIS A 122 -41.55 55.56 -10.58
N HIS A 123 -40.54 55.77 -9.71
CA HIS A 123 -40.21 56.91 -8.78
C HIS A 123 -40.67 56.56 -7.32
N PHE A 124 -39.98 56.75 -6.17
CA PHE A 124 -38.92 57.64 -5.63
C PHE A 124 -38.13 56.89 -4.51
N SER A 125 -36.79 56.87 -4.52
CA SER A 125 -35.81 57.59 -3.65
C SER A 125 -35.75 57.28 -2.15
N CYS A 126 -34.56 56.91 -1.65
CA CYS A 126 -33.63 57.85 -1.01
C CYS A 126 -32.26 57.20 -0.73
N ASP A 127 -31.23 57.95 -1.11
CA ASP A 127 -29.79 57.81 -0.84
C ASP A 127 -29.43 58.99 0.10
N PRO A 128 -28.36 58.90 0.91
CA PRO A 128 -27.28 59.86 0.65
C PRO A 128 -25.86 59.28 0.81
N ARG A 129 -25.17 59.13 -0.34
CA ARG A 129 -23.91 59.79 -0.80
C ARG A 129 -22.94 60.27 0.30
N SER A 130 -21.69 59.83 0.36
CA SER A 130 -20.56 60.08 -0.57
C SER A 130 -20.26 61.56 -0.88
N PHE A 131 -19.13 62.06 -0.39
CA PHE A 131 -18.33 63.19 -0.94
C PHE A 131 -16.95 63.05 -0.24
N PHE A 132 -15.76 62.97 -0.86
CA PHE A 132 -15.22 63.68 -2.01
C PHE A 132 -13.96 62.97 -2.59
N PHE A 133 -13.73 63.21 -3.89
CA PHE A 133 -12.47 63.25 -4.64
C PHE A 133 -11.81 62.02 -5.30
N ARG A 134 -11.79 62.14 -6.64
CA ARG A 134 -11.00 61.47 -7.67
C ARG A 134 -9.48 61.54 -7.44
N ARG A 135 -8.84 60.42 -7.81
CA ARG A 135 -7.55 60.26 -8.54
C ARG A 135 -6.69 61.53 -8.71
N ALA A 136 -5.60 61.64 -7.94
CA ALA A 136 -4.44 62.44 -8.29
C ALA A 136 -3.14 61.67 -7.94
N ARG A 137 -2.31 61.48 -8.96
CA ARG A 137 -0.96 60.95 -8.90
C ARG A 137 -0.06 62.11 -8.46
N MET A 138 0.40 62.18 -7.21
CA MET A 138 1.52 63.03 -6.76
C MET A 138 2.05 62.57 -5.41
N GLY A 139 3.37 62.66 -5.23
CA GLY A 139 4.15 61.89 -4.26
C GLY A 139 3.91 62.19 -2.78
N ILE A 140 4.02 61.14 -1.98
CA ILE A 140 4.25 61.21 -0.54
C ILE A 140 5.67 60.71 -0.30
N ASN A 141 6.60 61.63 -0.50
CA ASN A 141 7.94 61.55 0.03
C ASN A 141 7.94 62.40 1.32
N LYS A 142 8.52 61.88 2.40
CA LYS A 142 8.75 62.55 3.72
C LYS A 142 7.51 62.68 4.64
N GLY A 143 7.30 61.65 5.47
CA GLY A 143 6.38 61.71 6.62
C GLY A 143 6.65 60.66 7.71
N PHE A 144 7.25 59.53 7.35
CA PHE A 144 7.51 58.42 8.29
C PHE A 144 8.84 58.55 9.09
N VAL A 145 9.56 59.66 8.91
CA VAL A 145 10.88 59.92 9.56
C VAL A 145 10.74 60.76 10.84
N ARG A 146 9.52 61.12 11.27
CA ARG A 146 9.32 61.93 12.50
C ARG A 146 8.73 61.19 13.71
N THR A 147 8.12 60.02 13.56
CA THR A 147 7.68 59.19 14.71
C THR A 147 8.81 58.32 15.27
N ALA A 148 9.85 58.02 14.49
CA ALA A 148 11.08 57.38 14.95
C ALA A 148 11.96 58.30 15.83
N LYS A 149 11.68 59.60 15.89
CA LYS A 149 12.38 60.57 16.77
C LYS A 149 11.71 60.81 18.12
N PHE A 150 10.50 60.27 18.35
CA PHE A 150 9.86 60.32 19.66
C PHE A 150 10.34 59.19 20.58
N LEU A 151 10.72 58.03 20.00
CA LEU A 151 11.27 56.89 20.75
C LEU A 151 12.78 57.01 21.07
N SER A 152 13.49 57.97 20.49
CA SER A 152 14.87 58.29 20.88
C SER A 152 14.97 59.15 22.16
N GLY A 153 13.85 59.66 22.69
CA GLY A 153 13.79 60.51 23.88
C GLY A 153 13.65 59.79 25.22
N LEU A 154 13.35 58.48 25.22
CA LEU A 154 13.19 57.69 26.45
C LEU A 154 14.48 56.98 26.91
N ARG A 155 15.62 57.30 26.29
CA ARG A 155 16.95 56.73 26.59
C ARG A 155 17.70 57.46 27.71
N LEU A 156 17.04 58.30 28.49
CA LEU A 156 17.67 59.21 29.47
C LEU A 156 17.17 59.04 30.92
N LEU A 157 16.47 57.95 31.24
CA LEU A 157 15.99 57.64 32.60
C LEU A 157 16.17 56.17 33.01
N ALA A 158 17.21 55.49 32.53
CA ALA A 158 17.66 54.22 33.10
C ALA A 158 19.14 54.32 33.45
N THR A 159 19.42 54.23 34.73
CA THR A 159 20.72 54.33 35.40
C THR A 159 21.69 53.21 34.97
N ASP A 160 22.98 53.55 34.97
CA ASP A 160 24.15 52.83 34.43
C ASP A 160 24.53 51.48 35.09
N GLU A 161 23.62 50.51 35.25
CA GLU A 161 23.99 49.20 35.83
C GLU A 161 23.37 47.95 35.15
N TRP A 162 23.16 47.91 33.82
CA TRP A 162 22.77 46.66 33.14
C TRP A 162 23.41 46.51 31.76
N GLY A 163 24.68 46.89 31.65
CA GLY A 163 25.46 46.84 30.42
C GLY A 163 26.58 45.79 30.45
N GLU A 164 26.33 44.56 30.89
CA GLU A 164 27.27 43.43 30.73
C GLU A 164 26.60 42.08 31.08
N ALA A 165 25.63 41.63 30.28
CA ALA A 165 25.21 40.21 30.32
C ALA A 165 24.48 39.81 29.02
N PHE A 166 24.97 38.75 28.39
CA PHE A 166 24.37 38.00 27.28
C PHE A 166 24.50 38.56 25.86
N VAL A 167 25.74 38.57 25.36
CA VAL A 167 26.01 38.19 23.96
C VAL A 167 26.43 36.73 23.99
N LEU A 168 25.51 35.80 23.71
CA LEU A 168 25.89 34.40 23.46
C LEU A 168 26.50 34.33 22.07
N SER A 169 27.74 33.84 22.00
CA SER A 169 28.47 33.71 20.74
C SER A 169 27.83 32.60 19.87
N GLU A 170 27.88 32.77 18.55
CA GLU A 170 27.35 31.83 17.55
C GLU A 170 27.91 30.39 17.71
N GLN A 171 29.02 30.26 18.44
CA GLN A 171 29.73 29.02 18.74
C GLN A 171 29.13 28.25 19.93
N GLU A 172 28.64 28.94 20.97
CA GLU A 172 28.03 28.30 22.15
C GLU A 172 26.66 27.69 21.85
N ALA A 173 25.93 28.25 20.88
CA ALA A 173 24.67 27.68 20.40
C ALA A 173 24.90 26.41 19.55
N ALA A 174 26.02 26.34 18.82
CA ALA A 174 26.41 25.14 18.07
C ALA A 174 26.91 24.04 19.01
N ASP A 175 27.67 24.40 20.05
CA ASP A 175 28.17 23.45 21.06
C ASP A 175 27.03 22.90 21.94
N ALA A 176 26.00 23.70 22.23
CA ALA A 176 24.80 23.23 22.94
C ALA A 176 23.95 22.27 22.11
N TYR A 177 23.94 22.43 20.78
CA TYR A 177 23.27 21.53 19.84
C TYR A 177 24.00 20.18 19.74
N ASP A 178 25.33 20.21 19.74
CA ASP A 178 26.18 19.00 19.71
C ASP A 178 26.21 18.25 21.06
N ALA A 179 26.06 18.96 22.19
CA ALA A 179 26.01 18.37 23.52
C ALA A 179 24.68 17.62 23.81
N LEU A 180 23.58 18.02 23.17
CA LEU A 180 22.26 17.38 23.34
C LEU A 180 22.10 16.04 22.60
N TYR A 181 23.05 15.69 21.71
CA TYR A 181 22.99 14.48 20.88
C TYR A 181 24.09 13.44 21.14
N ARG A 182 24.96 13.66 22.13
CA ARG A 182 26.18 12.86 22.31
C ARG A 182 26.25 11.97 23.56
N ASP A 183 25.13 11.72 24.23
CA ASP A 183 25.14 10.87 25.45
C ASP A 183 24.10 9.75 25.40
N ARG A 184 24.51 8.60 24.83
CA ARG A 184 24.02 7.26 25.17
C ARG A 184 24.91 6.21 24.49
N ASP A 185 25.96 5.84 25.20
CA ASP A 185 26.64 4.56 25.01
C ASP A 185 26.76 3.86 26.39
N VAL A 186 27.07 2.55 26.36
CA VAL A 186 27.39 1.60 27.47
C VAL A 186 26.24 0.65 27.91
N PRO A 187 26.45 -0.67 28.15
CA PRO A 187 27.32 -1.66 27.49
C PRO A 187 26.60 -3.00 27.16
N SER A 188 27.29 -3.88 26.42
CA SER A 188 26.94 -5.26 26.06
C SER A 188 26.71 -6.24 27.24
N ARG A 189 25.60 -7.00 27.21
CA ARG A 189 25.52 -8.45 27.60
C ARG A 189 24.17 -9.11 27.21
N VAL A 190 24.25 -10.04 26.25
CA VAL A 190 23.46 -11.28 25.98
C VAL A 190 22.00 -11.38 26.47
N SER A 191 21.02 -11.41 25.54
CA SER A 191 19.90 -12.39 25.47
C SER A 191 18.71 -11.90 24.59
N ARG A 192 18.36 -12.68 23.55
CA ARG A 192 17.08 -12.81 22.81
C ARG A 192 15.95 -11.77 23.04
N LYS A 193 15.53 -11.05 21.98
CA LYS A 193 14.16 -10.98 21.36
C LYS A 193 13.83 -9.62 20.68
N ARG A 194 13.14 -9.74 19.53
CA ARG A 194 12.30 -8.77 18.76
C ARG A 194 12.98 -7.57 18.07
N PRO A 195 12.68 -7.33 16.77
CA PRO A 195 12.82 -6.02 16.16
C PRO A 195 11.45 -5.34 15.98
N SER A 196 11.34 -4.09 16.39
CA SER A 196 10.29 -3.17 15.98
C SER A 196 10.84 -1.74 15.91
N GLN A 197 10.50 -1.07 14.80
CA GLN A 197 10.49 0.38 14.54
C GLN A 197 11.82 1.12 14.32
N LEU A 198 12.06 1.53 13.06
CA LEU A 198 12.02 2.95 12.66
C LEU A 198 12.16 3.10 11.13
N GLY A 199 11.52 4.12 10.54
CA GLY A 199 12.01 4.72 9.29
C GLY A 199 10.98 5.21 8.27
N LEU A 200 10.06 6.12 8.65
CA LEU A 200 9.40 6.97 7.65
C LEU A 200 10.44 7.99 7.13
N GLN A 201 10.93 7.76 5.91
CA GLN A 201 11.51 8.81 5.07
C GLN A 201 10.62 8.98 3.83
N THR A 202 9.99 10.14 3.77
CA THR A 202 9.35 10.68 2.58
C THR A 202 10.42 10.91 1.50
N PHE A 203 10.40 10.09 0.44
CA PHE A 203 11.16 10.36 -0.78
C PHE A 203 10.23 10.79 -1.91
N ASP A 204 10.44 12.05 -2.29
CA ASP A 204 9.83 12.79 -3.39
C ASP A 204 10.23 12.17 -4.74
N CYS A 205 9.25 11.67 -5.50
CA CYS A 205 9.46 11.11 -6.83
C CYS A 205 9.31 12.22 -7.89
N ARG A 206 10.42 12.75 -8.40
CA ARG A 206 10.47 13.47 -9.69
C ARG A 206 11.61 12.99 -10.59
N SER A 207 11.23 12.04 -11.47
CA SER A 207 11.63 11.83 -12.88
C SER A 207 13.10 11.69 -13.26
N ARG A 208 13.39 10.72 -14.16
CA ARG A 208 13.89 11.02 -15.53
C ARG A 208 14.00 9.75 -16.38
N GLY A 209 13.15 9.67 -17.40
CA GLY A 209 13.45 8.97 -18.67
C GLY A 209 14.05 9.97 -19.68
N PRO A 210 14.79 9.50 -20.68
CA PRO A 210 15.65 10.33 -21.54
C PRO A 210 14.90 10.79 -22.80
N THR A 211 15.16 12.02 -23.24
CA THR A 211 14.92 12.43 -24.64
C THR A 211 15.96 13.46 -25.06
N ASP A 212 16.85 12.96 -25.91
CA ASP A 212 17.37 13.52 -27.16
C ASP A 212 17.49 15.03 -27.37
N LYS A 213 18.72 15.40 -27.74
CA LYS A 213 19.11 16.65 -28.36
C LYS A 213 18.80 16.59 -29.85
N GLU A 214 18.19 17.65 -30.40
CA GLU A 214 18.50 18.15 -31.74
C GLU A 214 17.99 19.60 -31.89
N GLY A 215 18.76 20.44 -32.59
CA GLY A 215 18.18 21.52 -33.41
C GLY A 215 18.10 22.95 -32.86
N SER A 216 19.24 23.64 -32.81
CA SER A 216 19.52 24.98 -33.37
C SER A 216 18.63 26.23 -33.10
N GLN A 217 19.36 27.32 -32.78
CA GLN A 217 19.17 28.73 -33.17
C GLN A 217 18.32 29.73 -32.33
N SER A 218 19.09 30.72 -31.85
CA SER A 218 18.83 32.17 -31.84
C SER A 218 18.17 32.82 -30.62
N GLY A 219 18.98 33.63 -29.93
CA GLY A 219 18.69 35.03 -29.64
C GLY A 219 17.79 35.36 -28.44
N GLY A 220 18.41 35.83 -27.35
CA GLY A 220 17.71 36.64 -26.35
C GLY A 220 18.26 36.49 -24.94
N GLU A 221 19.26 37.28 -24.59
CA GLU A 221 19.63 37.52 -23.18
C GLU A 221 18.45 38.15 -22.42
N VAL A 222 17.87 37.40 -21.49
CA VAL A 222 17.10 37.93 -20.37
C VAL A 222 17.65 37.28 -19.11
N GLY A 223 18.46 38.04 -18.37
CA GLY A 223 18.98 37.64 -17.07
C GLY A 223 17.84 37.44 -16.07
N ASN A 224 17.66 36.20 -15.62
CA ASN A 224 16.65 35.81 -14.64
C ASN A 224 17.26 35.89 -13.22
N PRO A 225 16.67 36.63 -12.26
CA PRO A 225 17.16 36.71 -10.89
C PRO A 225 16.45 35.68 -10.02
N ALA A 226 17.13 34.60 -9.59
CA ALA A 226 16.78 33.86 -8.37
C ALA A 226 17.77 32.71 -8.12
N ASN A 227 18.78 32.96 -7.28
CA ASN A 227 19.39 31.91 -6.47
C ASN A 227 19.84 32.53 -5.14
N PHE A 228 18.85 32.94 -4.33
CA PHE A 228 19.01 33.28 -2.92
C PHE A 228 17.69 32.95 -2.21
N GLY A 229 17.56 31.71 -1.70
CA GLY A 229 16.31 31.26 -1.08
C GLY A 229 16.41 30.04 -0.16
N GLY A 230 17.62 29.66 0.30
CA GLY A 230 17.78 28.49 1.19
C GLY A 230 17.90 28.82 2.68
N SER A 231 18.40 30.02 3.04
CA SER A 231 18.69 30.38 4.45
C SER A 231 17.55 31.14 5.15
N GLY A 232 16.64 31.76 4.39
CA GLY A 232 15.54 32.57 4.95
C GLY A 232 14.40 31.74 5.56
N GLY A 233 14.09 30.58 5.00
CA GLY A 233 12.96 29.75 5.44
C GLY A 233 13.18 29.09 6.81
N VAL A 234 14.40 28.59 7.06
CA VAL A 234 14.74 27.94 8.33
C VAL A 234 14.84 28.98 9.47
N LYS A 235 15.39 30.17 9.20
CA LYS A 235 15.40 31.28 10.18
C LYS A 235 13.99 31.75 10.54
N LEU A 236 13.06 31.76 9.59
CA LEU A 236 11.68 32.20 9.84
C LEU A 236 10.92 31.17 10.71
N ILE A 237 11.10 29.87 10.47
CA ILE A 237 10.44 28.81 11.23
C ILE A 237 10.95 28.76 12.68
N VAL A 238 12.27 28.85 12.90
CA VAL A 238 12.85 28.90 14.26
C VAL A 238 12.41 30.16 15.00
N CYS A 239 12.35 31.31 14.31
CA CYS A 239 11.84 32.55 14.88
C CYS A 239 10.36 32.44 15.26
N GLN A 240 9.54 31.75 14.46
CA GLN A 240 8.12 31.52 14.75
C GLN A 240 7.90 30.65 15.98
N GLU A 241 8.65 29.56 16.16
CA GLU A 241 8.53 28.71 17.35
C GLU A 241 9.02 29.41 18.62
N MET A 242 10.12 30.18 18.55
CA MET A 242 10.56 31.01 19.68
C MET A 242 9.54 32.09 20.04
N LEU A 243 8.92 32.73 19.04
CA LEU A 243 7.87 33.73 19.26
C LEU A 243 6.60 33.09 19.87
N ARG A 244 6.27 31.85 19.50
CA ARG A 244 5.15 31.08 20.09
C ARG A 244 5.42 30.74 21.56
N LEU A 245 6.66 30.36 21.90
CA LEU A 245 7.04 30.11 23.29
C LEU A 245 7.02 31.39 24.12
N TRP A 246 7.56 32.49 23.58
CA TRP A 246 7.56 33.78 24.23
C TRP A 246 6.14 34.31 24.45
N ARG A 247 5.26 34.13 23.47
CA ARG A 247 3.82 34.40 23.61
C ARG A 247 3.21 33.61 24.78
N LEU A 248 3.50 32.32 24.89
CA LEU A 248 2.94 31.51 25.98
C LEU A 248 3.39 32.00 27.36
N VAL A 249 4.66 32.40 27.48
CA VAL A 249 5.18 33.00 28.72
C VAL A 249 4.52 34.34 29.02
N TRP A 250 4.35 35.19 28.00
CA TRP A 250 3.68 36.49 28.12
C TRP A 250 2.20 36.35 28.50
N ASP A 251 1.49 35.45 27.83
CA ASP A 251 0.08 35.14 28.12
C ASP A 251 -0.06 34.59 29.55
N PHE A 252 0.85 33.72 30.01
CA PHE A 252 0.88 33.23 31.39
C PHE A 252 1.12 34.34 32.41
N LEU A 253 2.10 35.22 32.16
CA LEU A 253 2.39 36.37 33.02
C LEU A 253 1.20 37.33 33.11
N THR A 254 0.53 37.54 31.97
CA THR A 254 -0.69 38.36 31.88
C THR A 254 -1.82 37.76 32.70
N ILE A 255 -2.08 36.45 32.58
CA ILE A 255 -3.12 35.75 33.36
C ILE A 255 -2.80 35.83 34.86
N LEU A 256 -1.54 35.62 35.24
CA LEU A 256 -1.10 35.70 36.63
C LEU A 256 -1.36 37.11 37.20
N LEU A 257 -0.98 38.16 36.45
CA LEU A 257 -1.16 39.54 36.87
C LEU A 257 -2.65 39.91 37.00
N VAL A 258 -3.50 39.47 36.07
CA VAL A 258 -4.97 39.63 36.18
C VAL A 258 -5.52 38.90 37.40
N GLY A 259 -5.02 37.71 37.71
CA GLY A 259 -5.40 36.95 38.90
C GLY A 259 -5.02 37.67 40.20
N VAL A 260 -3.81 38.24 40.25
CA VAL A 260 -3.36 39.07 41.38
C VAL A 260 -4.23 40.32 41.50
N ASP A 261 -4.51 41.02 40.39
CA ASP A 261 -5.40 42.20 40.39
C ASP A 261 -6.82 41.86 40.85
N ALA A 262 -7.37 40.71 40.44
CA ALA A 262 -8.72 40.28 40.82
C ALA A 262 -8.91 40.08 42.33
N VAL A 263 -7.85 39.68 43.04
CA VAL A 263 -7.85 39.49 44.49
C VAL A 263 -7.38 40.75 45.22
N MET A 264 -6.34 41.42 44.73
CA MET A 264 -5.71 42.51 45.46
C MET A 264 -6.43 43.85 45.29
N LEU A 265 -7.07 44.12 44.16
CA LEU A 265 -7.76 45.41 43.95
C LEU A 265 -8.92 45.64 44.92
N PRO A 266 -9.84 44.67 45.16
CA PRO A 266 -10.88 44.84 46.18
C PRO A 266 -10.30 45.02 47.58
N VAL A 267 -9.23 44.29 47.92
CA VAL A 267 -8.54 44.40 49.20
C VAL A 267 -7.93 45.79 49.38
N LEU A 268 -7.25 46.32 48.37
CA LEU A 268 -6.63 47.66 48.40
C LEU A 268 -7.68 48.78 48.45
N LEU A 269 -8.88 48.54 47.91
CA LEU A 269 -10.00 49.46 48.03
C LEU A 269 -10.56 49.51 49.46
N ALA A 270 -10.70 48.36 50.11
CA ALA A 270 -11.20 48.25 51.48
C ALA A 270 -10.15 48.69 52.54
N TRP A 271 -8.89 48.33 52.30
CA TRP A 271 -7.75 48.64 53.16
C TRP A 271 -6.66 49.33 52.33
N PRO A 272 -6.61 50.67 52.32
CA PRO A 272 -5.61 51.40 51.56
C PRO A 272 -4.19 51.05 52.06
N ALA A 273 -3.27 50.84 51.12
CA ALA A 273 -1.88 50.51 51.43
C ALA A 273 -1.12 51.73 51.98
N GLU A 274 -0.18 51.48 52.89
CA GLU A 274 0.72 52.51 53.40
C GLU A 274 1.68 53.01 52.28
N GLU A 275 1.98 54.30 52.27
CA GLU A 275 2.90 54.91 51.30
C GLU A 275 4.29 54.26 51.40
N GLY A 276 4.85 53.81 50.28
CA GLY A 276 6.14 53.09 50.25
C GLY A 276 6.08 51.59 50.59
N SER A 277 4.88 51.02 50.75
CA SER A 277 4.71 49.57 50.82
C SER A 277 4.88 48.91 49.45
N PHE A 278 5.20 47.60 49.44
CA PHE A 278 5.31 46.81 48.20
C PHE A 278 4.07 46.94 47.29
N TRP A 279 2.88 47.06 47.88
CA TRP A 279 1.63 47.19 47.13
C TRP A 279 1.46 48.56 46.45
N ASP A 280 2.03 49.62 47.02
CA ASP A 280 2.08 50.96 46.41
C ASP A 280 3.01 50.95 45.19
N ASP A 281 4.18 50.28 45.28
CA ASP A 281 5.09 50.10 44.14
C ASP A 281 4.49 49.22 43.04
N TYR A 282 3.79 48.14 43.42
CA TYR A 282 3.04 47.30 42.49
C TYR A 282 1.99 48.12 41.73
N TYR A 283 1.22 48.95 42.42
CA TYR A 283 0.18 49.78 41.82
C TYR A 283 0.74 50.81 40.81
N LYS A 284 1.97 51.32 41.05
CA LYS A 284 2.68 52.23 40.14
C LYS A 284 3.29 51.52 38.92
N ALA A 285 3.77 50.29 39.09
CA ALA A 285 4.39 49.50 38.03
C ALA A 285 3.38 48.87 37.06
N THR A 286 2.23 48.42 37.55
CA THR A 286 1.22 47.68 36.76
C THR A 286 0.75 48.40 35.49
N PRO A 287 0.47 49.72 35.47
CA PRO A 287 0.08 50.42 34.24
C PRO A 287 1.13 50.36 33.12
N VAL A 288 2.42 50.34 33.47
CA VAL A 288 3.53 50.23 32.49
C VAL A 288 3.50 48.88 31.79
N PHE A 289 3.25 47.81 32.54
CA PHE A 289 3.10 46.46 31.99
C PHE A 289 1.94 46.38 30.98
N TRP A 290 0.80 46.99 31.30
CA TRP A 290 -0.38 46.96 30.42
C TRP A 290 -0.19 47.77 29.12
N VAL A 291 0.61 48.84 29.13
CA VAL A 291 1.02 49.53 27.90
C VAL A 291 1.91 48.64 27.02
N ALA A 292 2.81 47.87 27.64
CA ALA A 292 3.64 46.90 26.93
C ALA A 292 2.79 45.76 26.33
N ASP A 293 1.77 45.28 27.04
CA ASP A 293 0.84 44.24 26.56
C ASP A 293 0.13 44.65 25.27
N ILE A 294 -0.42 45.87 25.21
CA ILE A 294 -1.06 46.41 24.00
C ILE A 294 -0.07 46.41 22.82
N CYS A 295 1.16 46.88 23.03
CA CYS A 295 2.19 46.88 21.99
C CYS A 295 2.51 45.46 21.50
N MET A 296 2.70 44.51 22.43
CA MET A 296 2.99 43.11 22.09
C MET A 296 1.85 42.46 21.29
N MET A 297 0.59 42.73 21.63
CA MET A 297 -0.56 42.19 20.90
C MET A 297 -0.64 42.70 19.45
N PHE A 298 -0.27 43.96 19.20
CA PHE A 298 -0.15 44.47 17.83
C PHE A 298 0.97 43.76 17.04
N PHE A 299 2.15 43.56 17.63
CA PHE A 299 3.23 42.83 16.96
C PHE A 299 2.84 41.39 16.64
N LEU A 300 2.17 40.73 17.59
CA LEU A 300 1.73 39.34 17.48
C LEU A 300 0.69 39.15 16.35
N ALA A 301 -0.26 40.08 16.22
CA ALA A 301 -1.26 40.08 15.17
C ALA A 301 -0.66 40.20 13.75
N ILE A 302 0.49 40.89 13.63
CA ILE A 302 1.19 41.10 12.36
C ILE A 302 2.07 39.90 11.98
N LEU A 303 2.68 39.22 12.98
CA LEU A 303 3.70 38.19 12.78
C LEU A 303 3.15 36.76 12.64
N LEU A 304 2.04 36.43 13.31
CA LEU A 304 1.54 35.05 13.36
C LEU A 304 0.44 34.72 12.34
N ASN A 305 -0.12 35.72 11.66
CA ASN A 305 -1.22 35.49 10.73
C ASN A 305 -0.68 35.38 9.30
N GLU A 306 -0.79 34.19 8.70
CA GLU A 306 -0.33 33.89 7.33
C GLU A 306 -1.21 34.54 6.25
N GLY A 307 -2.37 35.09 6.63
CA GLY A 307 -3.30 35.82 5.75
C GLY A 307 -3.09 37.33 5.68
N SER A 308 -4.17 38.09 5.40
CA SER A 308 -4.13 39.54 5.31
C SER A 308 -3.80 40.19 6.66
N ARG A 309 -2.56 40.69 6.80
CA ARG A 309 -2.08 41.43 7.98
C ARG A 309 -2.98 42.60 8.36
N VAL A 310 -3.63 43.23 7.37
CA VAL A 310 -4.56 44.35 7.58
C VAL A 310 -5.84 43.87 8.27
N HIS A 311 -6.34 42.70 7.90
CA HIS A 311 -7.55 42.13 8.51
C HIS A 311 -7.31 41.75 9.98
N ALA A 312 -6.14 41.17 10.27
CA ALA A 312 -5.75 40.81 11.64
C ALA A 312 -5.68 42.03 12.57
N VAL A 313 -5.02 43.11 12.12
CA VAL A 313 -4.92 44.36 12.87
C VAL A 313 -6.28 45.03 13.03
N CYS A 314 -7.09 45.08 11.96
CA CYS A 314 -8.43 45.65 12.01
C CYS A 314 -9.34 44.89 12.98
N HIS A 315 -9.26 43.55 12.99
CA HIS A 315 -10.01 42.72 13.92
C HIS A 315 -9.63 43.02 15.37
N TYR A 316 -8.33 43.13 15.70
CA TYR A 316 -7.88 43.49 17.06
C TYR A 316 -8.34 44.88 17.49
N VAL A 317 -8.23 45.88 16.60
CA VAL A 317 -8.65 47.27 16.88
C VAL A 317 -10.15 47.37 17.17
N CYS A 318 -10.98 46.62 16.43
CA CYS A 318 -12.44 46.67 16.59
C CYS A 318 -12.97 45.86 17.78
N THR A 319 -12.19 44.90 18.31
CA THR A 319 -12.67 43.97 19.35
C THR A 319 -12.12 44.29 20.74
N TRP A 320 -10.79 44.38 20.91
CA TRP A 320 -10.15 44.43 22.23
C TRP A 320 -9.43 45.74 22.53
N PHE A 321 -8.94 46.45 21.52
CA PHE A 321 -8.17 47.68 21.72
C PHE A 321 -8.95 48.79 22.44
N LEU A 322 -10.25 48.95 22.14
CA LEU A 322 -11.08 49.96 22.80
C LEU A 322 -11.18 49.71 24.31
N LEU A 323 -11.35 48.45 24.73
CA LEU A 323 -11.41 48.08 26.13
C LEU A 323 -10.06 48.28 26.82
N ASP A 324 -8.98 47.73 26.25
CA ASP A 324 -7.64 47.81 26.83
C ASP A 324 -7.15 49.28 26.91
N GLY A 325 -7.42 50.09 25.88
CA GLY A 325 -7.09 51.50 25.85
C GLY A 325 -7.82 52.31 26.93
N VAL A 326 -9.13 52.11 27.10
CA VAL A 326 -9.91 52.82 28.13
C VAL A 326 -9.42 52.48 29.54
N VAL A 327 -9.16 51.20 29.83
CA VAL A 327 -8.70 50.79 31.18
C VAL A 327 -7.28 51.33 31.47
N VAL A 328 -6.36 51.26 30.51
CA VAL A 328 -4.99 51.78 30.71
C VAL A 328 -4.96 53.31 30.82
N THR A 329 -5.79 54.02 30.07
CA THR A 329 -5.88 55.49 30.19
C THR A 329 -6.45 55.90 31.55
N LEU A 330 -7.47 55.21 32.05
CA LEU A 330 -7.99 55.41 33.41
C LEU A 330 -6.90 55.19 34.47
N ASP A 331 -6.08 54.14 34.31
CA ASP A 331 -4.99 53.83 35.24
C ASP A 331 -3.94 54.95 35.29
N MET A 332 -3.57 55.51 34.15
CA MET A 332 -2.62 56.61 34.07
C MET A 332 -3.19 57.90 34.68
N VAL A 333 -4.49 58.16 34.49
CA VAL A 333 -5.19 59.31 35.08
C VAL A 333 -5.27 59.19 36.60
N LEU A 334 -5.58 58.00 37.12
CA LEU A 334 -5.60 57.72 38.55
C LEU A 334 -4.20 57.81 39.17
N LEU A 335 -3.17 57.29 38.48
CA LEU A 335 -1.77 57.38 38.92
C LEU A 335 -1.28 58.84 39.00
N ALA A 336 -1.71 59.69 38.05
CA ALA A 336 -1.38 61.11 38.03
C ALA A 336 -2.12 61.95 39.09
N LYS A 337 -2.93 61.33 39.97
CA LYS A 337 -3.77 62.00 40.99
C LYS A 337 -4.64 63.13 40.41
N LEU A 338 -5.06 62.99 39.16
CA LEU A 338 -5.88 63.98 38.44
C LEU A 338 -7.37 63.94 38.85
N VAL A 339 -7.78 62.94 39.62
CA VAL A 339 -9.16 62.68 40.02
C VAL A 339 -9.27 62.75 41.55
N PRO A 340 -10.33 63.37 42.10
CA PRO A 340 -10.58 63.39 43.54
C PRO A 340 -10.68 61.98 44.15
N ASP A 341 -10.30 61.86 45.43
CA ASP A 341 -10.29 60.59 46.18
C ASP A 341 -11.67 59.89 46.22
N ASP A 342 -12.77 60.65 46.05
CA ASP A 342 -14.15 60.13 45.99
C ASP A 342 -14.40 59.18 44.81
N PHE A 343 -13.58 59.24 43.76
CA PHE A 343 -13.70 58.38 42.59
C PHE A 343 -12.74 57.18 42.62
N LYS A 344 -12.11 56.88 43.77
CA LYS A 344 -11.28 55.68 43.94
C LYS A 344 -12.00 54.39 43.57
N ALA A 345 -13.33 54.34 43.68
CA ALA A 345 -14.15 53.21 43.21
C ALA A 345 -13.99 52.92 41.70
N LEU A 346 -13.57 53.88 40.88
CA LEU A 346 -13.27 53.66 39.45
C LEU A 346 -12.10 52.68 39.23
N THR A 347 -11.25 52.45 40.25
CA THR A 347 -10.22 51.40 40.20
C THR A 347 -10.80 50.01 39.97
N MET A 348 -12.06 49.76 40.36
CA MET A 348 -12.74 48.48 40.11
C MET A 348 -12.99 48.22 38.62
N MET A 349 -12.95 49.24 37.75
CA MET A 349 -13.00 49.05 36.29
C MET A 349 -11.83 48.22 35.76
N ARG A 350 -10.71 48.14 36.49
CA ARG A 350 -9.59 47.24 36.16
C ARG A 350 -10.00 45.77 36.17
N LEU A 351 -11.03 45.39 36.92
CA LEU A 351 -11.56 44.02 36.94
C LEU A 351 -12.16 43.61 35.59
N LEU A 352 -12.44 44.55 34.67
CA LEU A 352 -12.80 44.23 33.28
C LEU A 352 -11.71 43.44 32.55
N ARG A 353 -10.44 43.52 33.00
CA ARG A 353 -9.33 42.71 32.47
C ARG A 353 -9.51 41.21 32.74
N THR A 354 -10.34 40.81 33.71
CA THR A 354 -10.68 39.40 33.97
C THR A 354 -11.34 38.71 32.78
N VAL A 355 -11.91 39.47 31.84
CA VAL A 355 -12.40 38.94 30.56
C VAL A 355 -11.29 38.23 29.76
N LYS A 356 -10.02 38.63 29.91
CA LYS A 356 -8.86 37.94 29.32
C LYS A 356 -8.69 36.50 29.83
N PHE A 357 -9.15 36.20 31.06
CA PHE A 357 -9.12 34.85 31.65
C PHE A 357 -9.96 33.85 30.84
N ARG A 358 -11.09 34.32 30.29
CA ARG A 358 -11.97 33.50 29.44
C ARG A 358 -11.26 33.01 28.17
N GLN A 359 -10.44 33.87 27.54
CA GLN A 359 -9.68 33.49 26.34
C GLN A 359 -8.63 32.40 26.66
N ALA A 360 -7.94 32.55 27.79
CA ALA A 360 -6.95 31.57 28.26
C ALA A 360 -7.59 30.21 28.52
N ILE A 361 -8.74 30.19 29.21
CA ILE A 361 -9.51 28.97 29.49
C ILE A 361 -9.89 28.27 28.18
N THR A 362 -10.48 28.98 27.22
CA THR A 362 -10.89 28.35 25.94
C THR A 362 -9.71 27.75 25.18
N THR A 363 -8.52 28.36 25.30
CA THR A 363 -7.29 27.83 24.70
C THR A 363 -6.85 26.55 25.41
N VAL A 364 -6.89 26.50 26.74
CA VAL A 364 -6.58 25.30 27.52
C VAL A 364 -7.58 24.18 27.24
N GLU A 365 -8.87 24.49 27.19
CA GLU A 365 -9.94 23.53 26.88
C GLU A 365 -9.78 22.94 25.48
N SER A 366 -9.45 23.76 24.48
CA SER A 366 -9.18 23.27 23.12
C SER A 366 -7.99 22.30 23.06
N ARG A 367 -6.94 22.55 23.86
CA ARG A 367 -5.77 21.67 23.95
C ARG A 367 -6.07 20.37 24.69
N LEU A 368 -6.88 20.43 25.75
CA LEU A 368 -7.35 19.24 26.47
C LEU A 368 -8.28 18.40 25.60
N ALA A 369 -9.12 19.04 24.79
CA ALA A 369 -9.99 18.39 23.82
C ALA A 369 -9.19 17.68 22.72
N ALA A 370 -8.15 18.33 22.19
CA ALA A 370 -7.24 17.72 21.22
C ALA A 370 -6.51 16.48 21.76
N ARG A 371 -6.34 16.38 23.10
CA ARG A 371 -5.76 15.21 23.77
C ARG A 371 -6.79 14.15 24.17
N GLY A 372 -8.07 14.34 23.83
CA GLY A 372 -9.15 13.42 24.20
C GLY A 372 -9.47 13.38 25.70
N MET A 373 -8.98 14.35 26.48
CA MET A 373 -9.12 14.38 27.94
C MET A 373 -10.47 14.99 28.36
N LEU A 374 -11.58 14.42 27.90
CA LEU A 374 -12.93 14.95 28.13
C LEU A 374 -13.26 15.10 29.63
N ARG A 375 -12.74 14.19 30.47
CA ARG A 375 -12.87 14.27 31.94
C ARG A 375 -12.22 15.53 32.53
N ALA A 376 -11.07 15.94 32.00
CA ALA A 376 -10.38 17.14 32.46
C ALA A 376 -11.10 18.43 32.07
N ILE A 377 -11.79 18.43 30.93
CA ILE A 377 -12.63 19.56 30.48
C ILE A 377 -13.84 19.73 31.41
N ASN A 378 -14.51 18.62 31.73
CA ASN A 378 -15.64 18.61 32.65
C ASN A 378 -15.22 19.08 34.06
N LEU A 379 -14.06 18.62 34.56
CA LEU A 379 -13.50 19.09 35.83
C LEU A 379 -13.11 20.58 35.81
N SER A 380 -12.52 21.04 34.71
CA SER A 380 -12.20 22.47 34.48
C SER A 380 -13.44 23.35 34.61
N THR A 381 -14.56 22.91 34.02
CA THR A 381 -15.83 23.64 34.09
C THR A 381 -16.34 23.79 35.53
N ILE A 382 -16.29 22.71 36.32
CA ILE A 382 -16.68 22.74 37.75
C ILE A 382 -15.76 23.67 38.54
N LEU A 383 -14.45 23.59 38.33
CA LEU A 383 -13.47 24.43 39.02
C LEU A 383 -13.68 25.92 38.72
N GLN A 384 -13.99 26.28 37.48
CA GLN A 384 -14.31 27.65 37.08
C GLN A 384 -15.54 28.19 37.82
N CYS A 385 -16.60 27.37 37.94
CA CYS A 385 -17.80 27.74 38.69
C CYS A 385 -17.46 28.04 40.16
N VAL A 386 -16.63 27.21 40.79
CA VAL A 386 -16.18 27.39 42.18
C VAL A 386 -15.35 28.68 42.33
N VAL A 387 -14.33 28.88 41.50
CA VAL A 387 -13.48 30.08 41.53
C VAL A 387 -14.30 31.37 41.33
N PHE A 388 -15.28 31.34 40.43
CA PHE A 388 -16.18 32.46 40.20
C PHE A 388 -17.02 32.81 41.44
N ILE A 389 -17.60 31.81 42.12
CA ILE A 389 -18.37 32.00 43.36
C ILE A 389 -17.50 32.65 44.44
N PHE A 390 -16.29 32.13 44.66
CA PHE A 390 -15.37 32.69 45.66
C PHE A 390 -14.93 34.12 45.31
N GLY A 391 -14.64 34.39 44.03
CA GLY A 391 -14.23 35.72 43.56
C GLY A 391 -15.30 36.79 43.73
N VAL A 392 -16.57 36.49 43.42
CA VAL A 392 -17.68 37.43 43.58
C VAL A 392 -17.93 37.73 45.06
N ASN A 393 -17.96 36.72 45.91
CA ASN A 393 -18.14 36.89 47.36
C ASN A 393 -16.97 37.68 47.99
N HIS A 394 -15.75 37.47 47.51
CA HIS A 394 -14.58 38.24 47.93
C HIS A 394 -14.72 39.72 47.60
N ALA A 395 -15.05 40.05 46.34
CA ALA A 395 -15.21 41.43 45.91
C ALA A 395 -16.34 42.15 46.67
N LEU A 396 -17.48 41.48 46.87
CA LEU A 396 -18.62 42.03 47.62
C LEU A 396 -18.29 42.25 49.10
N ALA A 397 -17.51 41.35 49.73
CA ALA A 397 -17.06 41.52 51.12
C ALA A 397 -16.15 42.74 51.29
N CYS A 398 -15.23 42.96 50.35
CA CYS A 398 -14.39 44.15 50.32
C CYS A 398 -15.20 45.43 50.07
N ILE A 399 -16.18 45.40 49.17
CA ILE A 399 -17.08 46.54 48.94
C ILE A 399 -17.88 46.89 50.21
N ALA A 400 -18.33 45.90 50.98
CA ALA A 400 -19.05 46.13 52.23
C ALA A 400 -18.20 46.86 53.29
N ILE A 401 -16.92 46.52 53.39
CA ILE A 401 -15.95 47.25 54.24
C ILE A 401 -15.70 48.67 53.70
N TYR A 402 -15.54 48.81 52.38
CA TYR A 402 -15.29 50.11 51.73
C TYR A 402 -16.44 51.09 51.95
N ILE A 403 -17.70 50.68 51.73
CA ILE A 403 -18.87 51.52 51.96
C ILE A 403 -19.00 51.88 53.44
N GLY A 404 -18.74 50.93 54.34
CA GLY A 404 -18.72 51.19 55.79
C GLY A 404 -17.73 52.30 56.16
N ARG A 405 -16.49 52.22 55.64
CA ARG A 405 -15.45 53.25 55.87
C ARG A 405 -15.76 54.58 55.20
N GLN A 406 -16.33 54.59 54.01
CA GLN A 406 -16.70 55.83 53.33
C GLN A 406 -17.78 56.60 54.11
N GLU A 407 -18.79 55.91 54.62
CA GLU A 407 -19.83 56.53 55.46
C GLU A 407 -19.27 57.00 56.82
N GLN A 408 -18.25 56.31 57.36
CA GLN A 408 -17.51 56.75 58.54
C GLN A 408 -16.83 58.09 58.33
N GLU A 409 -16.09 58.23 57.22
CA GLU A 409 -15.37 59.46 56.86
C GLU A 409 -16.34 60.62 56.55
N ALA A 410 -17.51 60.31 55.97
CA ALA A 410 -18.55 61.30 55.71
C ALA A 410 -19.24 61.80 57.00
N GLY A 411 -19.18 61.02 58.10
CA GLY A 411 -19.70 61.38 59.42
C GLY A 411 -21.23 61.58 59.48
N ARG A 412 -21.99 61.03 58.52
CA ARG A 412 -23.42 61.30 58.35
C ARG A 412 -24.33 60.39 59.18
N SER A 413 -23.95 59.12 59.39
CA SER A 413 -24.77 58.12 60.07
C SER A 413 -23.93 56.98 60.66
N LYS A 414 -24.45 56.28 61.70
CA LYS A 414 -23.74 55.18 62.37
C LYS A 414 -23.70 53.96 61.45
N ASN A 415 -22.50 53.47 61.12
CA ASN A 415 -22.31 52.35 60.19
C ASN A 415 -22.26 50.99 60.93
N TRP A 416 -22.32 49.89 60.18
CA TRP A 416 -22.21 48.54 60.75
C TRP A 416 -20.84 48.25 61.42
N LEU A 417 -19.77 48.88 60.93
CA LEU A 417 -18.41 48.73 61.49
C LEU A 417 -18.31 49.27 62.93
N GLN A 418 -18.97 50.39 63.20
CA GLN A 418 -19.03 51.09 64.48
C GLN A 418 -20.06 50.47 65.43
N GLU A 419 -21.21 50.02 64.91
CA GLU A 419 -22.25 49.36 65.73
C GLU A 419 -21.72 48.07 66.37
N TYR A 420 -21.01 47.26 65.59
CA TYR A 420 -20.53 45.95 66.03
C TYR A 420 -19.06 45.95 66.46
N LEU A 421 -18.42 47.13 66.60
CA LEU A 421 -17.03 47.31 67.06
C LEU A 421 -15.99 46.49 66.26
N ILE A 422 -16.22 46.33 64.96
CA ILE A 422 -15.40 45.47 64.09
C ILE A 422 -14.00 46.08 63.84
N GLU A 423 -13.88 47.40 63.94
CA GLU A 423 -12.63 48.14 63.79
C GLU A 423 -11.56 47.76 64.83
N GLU A 424 -11.97 47.31 66.02
CA GLU A 424 -11.04 46.90 67.09
C GLU A 424 -10.35 45.56 66.79
N HIS A 425 -10.85 44.81 65.82
CA HIS A 425 -10.27 43.53 65.43
C HIS A 425 -9.13 43.67 64.40
N PRO A 426 -8.17 42.73 64.38
CA PRO A 426 -7.14 42.67 63.33
C PRO A 426 -7.72 42.59 61.92
N LEU A 427 -7.01 43.12 60.93
CA LEU A 427 -7.44 43.20 59.52
C LEU A 427 -7.89 41.85 58.93
N GLN A 428 -7.19 40.75 59.26
CA GLN A 428 -7.56 39.42 58.78
C GLN A 428 -8.93 38.97 59.33
N PHE A 429 -9.21 39.32 60.58
CA PHE A 429 -10.47 38.97 61.23
C PHE A 429 -11.62 39.83 60.69
N GLN A 430 -11.37 41.11 60.42
CA GLN A 430 -12.34 41.98 59.73
C GLN A 430 -12.75 41.41 58.36
N TYR A 431 -11.78 40.93 57.58
CA TYR A 431 -12.04 40.28 56.30
C TYR A 431 -12.88 38.99 56.47
N MET A 432 -12.52 38.12 57.42
CA MET A 432 -13.27 36.87 57.66
C MET A 432 -14.72 37.14 58.07
N ILE A 433 -14.96 38.16 58.90
CA ILE A 433 -16.30 38.60 59.31
C ILE A 433 -17.10 39.08 58.11
N ALA A 434 -16.54 39.99 57.30
CA ALA A 434 -17.21 40.54 56.13
C ALA A 434 -17.50 39.46 55.07
N PHE A 435 -16.53 38.57 54.83
CA PHE A 435 -16.67 37.47 53.88
C PHE A 435 -17.75 36.47 54.30
N ASN A 436 -17.79 36.13 55.59
CA ASN A 436 -18.82 35.26 56.15
C ASN A 436 -20.21 35.93 56.09
N TRP A 437 -20.31 37.24 56.34
CA TRP A 437 -21.55 37.98 56.19
C TRP A 437 -22.10 37.95 54.76
N VAL A 438 -21.25 38.19 53.76
CA VAL A 438 -21.65 38.16 52.35
C VAL A 438 -22.02 36.74 51.89
N ILE A 439 -21.26 35.72 52.28
CA ILE A 439 -21.59 34.32 51.98
C ILE A 439 -22.93 33.94 52.60
N ALA A 440 -23.23 34.38 53.83
CA ALA A 440 -24.52 34.11 54.45
C ALA A 440 -25.68 34.69 53.63
N GLN A 441 -25.52 35.88 53.04
CA GLN A 441 -26.51 36.43 52.10
C GLN A 441 -26.56 35.67 50.75
N TYR A 442 -25.44 35.09 50.31
CA TYR A 442 -25.36 34.25 49.11
C TYR A 442 -26.07 32.89 49.28
N THR A 443 -26.04 32.30 50.48
CA THR A 443 -26.63 30.99 50.83
C THR A 443 -27.90 31.07 51.69
N PRO A 444 -28.68 32.15 51.56
CA PRO A 444 -29.70 32.64 52.50
C PRO A 444 -29.63 32.13 53.97
N ALA A 445 -28.45 32.18 54.58
CA ALA A 445 -28.24 31.77 55.97
C ALA A 445 -28.42 32.97 56.91
N PRO A 446 -29.03 32.77 58.11
CA PRO A 446 -29.14 33.83 59.10
C PRO A 446 -27.75 34.23 59.62
N TYR A 447 -27.50 35.53 59.73
CA TYR A 447 -26.23 36.09 60.22
C TYR A 447 -26.48 37.25 61.20
N PRO A 448 -25.65 37.45 62.23
CA PRO A 448 -25.93 38.41 63.30
C PRO A 448 -25.80 39.89 62.91
N PHE A 449 -25.15 40.22 61.79
CA PHE A 449 -24.95 41.61 61.37
C PHE A 449 -26.05 42.09 60.42
N THR A 450 -26.52 43.31 60.69
CA THR A 450 -27.55 44.01 59.90
C THR A 450 -27.04 45.37 59.44
N ALA A 451 -27.49 45.83 58.27
CA ALA A 451 -27.18 47.16 57.77
C ALA A 451 -27.79 48.23 58.68
N GLN A 452 -27.02 49.29 58.95
CA GLN A 452 -27.43 50.40 59.82
C GLN A 452 -27.82 51.66 59.02
N ASN A 453 -27.39 51.74 57.75
CA ASN A 453 -27.55 52.90 56.89
C ASN A 453 -28.24 52.57 55.56
N GLU A 454 -28.84 53.57 54.91
CA GLU A 454 -29.43 53.46 53.57
C GLU A 454 -28.47 52.87 52.51
N PRO A 455 -27.20 53.32 52.37
CA PRO A 455 -26.25 52.74 51.41
C PRO A 455 -25.88 51.28 51.73
N GLU A 456 -25.77 50.91 53.01
CA GLU A 456 -25.52 49.53 53.43
C GLU A 456 -26.73 48.64 53.14
N GLN A 457 -27.95 49.13 53.39
CA GLN A 457 -29.18 48.43 53.09
C GLN A 457 -29.37 48.23 51.58
N ALA A 458 -29.01 49.24 50.79
CA ALA A 458 -29.00 49.15 49.32
C ALA A 458 -27.97 48.11 48.83
N LEU A 459 -26.80 48.03 49.45
CA LEU A 459 -25.80 47.00 49.17
C LEU A 459 -26.34 45.60 49.48
N VAL A 460 -26.90 45.38 50.68
CA VAL A 460 -27.47 44.07 51.07
C VAL A 460 -28.59 43.64 50.13
N LEU A 461 -29.49 44.56 49.76
CA LEU A 461 -30.55 44.28 48.78
C LEU A 461 -29.97 43.94 47.40
N GLY A 462 -28.92 44.66 46.98
CA GLY A 462 -28.18 44.39 45.76
C GLY A 462 -27.57 42.98 45.75
N ILE A 463 -26.88 42.60 46.83
CA ILE A 463 -26.28 41.26 47.01
C ILE A 463 -27.35 40.19 46.87
N ILE A 464 -28.48 40.31 47.58
CA ILE A 464 -29.56 39.31 47.52
C ILE A 464 -30.14 39.18 46.10
N LEU A 465 -30.44 40.31 45.44
CA LEU A 465 -31.02 40.32 44.10
C LEU A 465 -30.08 39.75 43.03
N THR A 466 -28.76 39.92 43.18
CA THR A 466 -27.78 39.39 42.22
C THR A 466 -27.35 37.96 42.53
N CYS A 467 -27.12 37.63 43.80
CA CYS A 467 -26.51 36.37 44.20
C CYS A 467 -27.48 35.18 44.14
N LEU A 468 -28.77 35.40 44.43
CA LEU A 468 -29.76 34.31 44.43
C LEU A 468 -29.96 33.69 43.02
N PRO A 469 -30.13 34.47 41.93
CA PRO A 469 -30.15 33.91 40.57
C PRO A 469 -28.82 33.27 40.15
N MET A 470 -27.69 33.86 40.57
CA MET A 470 -26.35 33.34 40.25
C MET A 470 -26.12 31.96 40.86
N LEU A 471 -26.51 31.75 42.11
CA LEU A 471 -26.45 30.43 42.76
C LEU A 471 -27.24 29.38 41.95
N GLY A 472 -28.47 29.71 41.53
CA GLY A 472 -29.29 28.81 40.71
C GLY A 472 -28.63 28.44 39.38
N ALA A 473 -28.03 29.41 38.68
CA ALA A 473 -27.32 29.16 37.42
C ALA A 473 -26.09 28.26 37.59
N GLN A 474 -25.28 28.50 38.63
CA GLN A 474 -24.07 27.71 38.90
C GLN A 474 -24.39 26.26 39.29
N ILE A 475 -25.42 26.04 40.11
CA ILE A 475 -25.90 24.69 40.44
C ILE A 475 -26.35 23.95 39.17
N GLY A 476 -27.02 24.63 38.24
CA GLY A 476 -27.43 24.06 36.96
C GLY A 476 -26.27 23.56 36.10
N ILE A 477 -25.18 24.34 35.99
CA ILE A 477 -23.99 23.97 35.22
C ILE A 477 -23.28 22.76 35.85
N ILE A 478 -23.13 22.76 37.18
CA ILE A 478 -22.48 21.66 37.92
C ILE A 478 -23.31 20.37 37.76
N SER A 479 -24.63 20.45 37.93
CA SER A 479 -25.54 19.30 37.80
C SER A 479 -25.55 18.72 36.37
N GLY A 480 -25.59 19.58 35.35
CA GLY A 480 -25.52 19.16 33.95
C GLY A 480 -24.21 18.41 33.63
N THR A 481 -23.09 18.92 34.13
CA THR A 481 -21.77 18.30 33.92
C THR A 481 -21.65 16.93 34.62
N LEU A 482 -22.17 16.81 35.85
CA LEU A 482 -22.22 15.52 36.58
C LEU A 482 -23.09 14.47 35.86
N ASN A 483 -24.19 14.90 35.23
CA ASN A 483 -25.02 14.01 34.44
C ASN A 483 -24.28 13.46 33.21
N LEU A 484 -23.52 14.31 32.50
CA LEU A 484 -22.67 13.88 31.37
C LEU A 484 -21.58 12.90 31.82
N MET A 485 -20.97 13.11 32.99
CA MET A 485 -19.94 12.19 33.52
C MET A 485 -20.51 10.82 33.90
N THR A 486 -21.76 10.76 34.35
CA THR A 486 -22.42 9.50 34.78
C THR A 486 -23.20 8.81 33.66
N GLU A 487 -23.35 9.44 32.49
CA GLU A 487 -24.14 8.93 31.37
C GLU A 487 -23.68 7.55 30.90
N LYS A 488 -22.37 7.33 30.77
CA LYS A 488 -21.80 6.02 30.36
C LYS A 488 -22.11 4.89 31.34
N ALA A 489 -22.07 5.17 32.65
CA ALA A 489 -22.42 4.19 33.67
C ALA A 489 -23.92 3.85 33.60
N LYS A 490 -24.76 4.89 33.39
CA LYS A 490 -26.21 4.73 33.23
C LYS A 490 -26.56 3.90 31.98
N GLU A 491 -25.87 4.09 30.85
CA GLU A 491 -26.10 3.29 29.62
C GLU A 491 -25.78 1.79 29.83
N ARG A 492 -24.65 1.46 30.48
CA ARG A 492 -24.28 0.06 30.79
C ARG A 492 -25.36 -0.63 31.62
N ASP A 493 -25.82 0.03 32.68
CA ASP A 493 -26.87 -0.48 33.54
C ASP A 493 -28.23 -0.56 32.85
N HIS A 494 -28.50 0.33 31.89
CA HIS A 494 -29.73 0.29 31.11
C HIS A 494 -29.78 -0.96 30.23
N VAL A 495 -28.73 -1.23 29.44
CA VAL A 495 -28.64 -2.40 28.54
C VAL A 495 -28.77 -3.71 29.31
N LYS A 496 -28.08 -3.83 30.46
CA LYS A 496 -28.16 -5.01 31.33
C LYS A 496 -29.58 -5.22 31.85
N ARG A 497 -30.24 -4.16 32.33
CA ARG A 497 -31.62 -4.24 32.86
C ARG A 497 -32.63 -4.62 31.78
N ASP A 498 -32.50 -4.10 30.57
CA ASP A 498 -33.38 -4.43 29.45
C ASP A 498 -33.27 -5.89 29.03
N LEU A 499 -32.05 -6.41 28.90
CA LEU A 499 -31.85 -7.83 28.60
C LEU A 499 -32.43 -8.72 29.71
N GLN A 500 -32.22 -8.36 30.98
CA GLN A 500 -32.83 -9.09 32.10
C GLN A 500 -34.35 -9.09 32.04
N ARG A 501 -34.99 -7.96 31.70
CA ARG A 501 -36.45 -7.87 31.50
C ARG A 501 -36.90 -8.76 30.34
N TRP A 502 -36.19 -8.73 29.20
CA TRP A 502 -36.52 -9.52 28.02
C TRP A 502 -36.37 -11.03 28.26
N LEU A 503 -35.28 -11.47 28.91
CA LEU A 503 -35.06 -12.87 29.26
C LEU A 503 -36.13 -13.40 30.22
N ARG A 504 -36.56 -12.57 31.18
CA ARG A 504 -37.68 -12.91 32.08
C ARG A 504 -38.99 -13.07 31.32
N LYS A 505 -39.28 -12.16 30.38
CA LYS A 505 -40.50 -12.20 29.55
C LYS A 505 -40.54 -13.40 28.59
N THR A 506 -39.39 -13.86 28.12
CA THR A 506 -39.26 -14.95 27.13
C THR A 506 -39.23 -16.35 27.79
N HIS A 507 -39.34 -16.44 29.13
CA HIS A 507 -39.31 -17.69 29.88
C HIS A 507 -38.09 -18.60 29.59
N VAL A 508 -36.92 -17.99 29.47
CA VAL A 508 -35.67 -18.70 29.22
C VAL A 508 -35.28 -19.56 30.43
N THR A 509 -34.72 -20.76 30.20
CA THR A 509 -34.25 -21.64 31.28
C THR A 509 -33.21 -20.95 32.16
N LYS A 510 -33.23 -21.20 33.47
CA LYS A 510 -32.33 -20.55 34.45
C LYS A 510 -30.84 -20.65 34.05
N ARG A 511 -30.44 -21.82 33.53
CA ARG A 511 -29.08 -22.07 33.05
C ARG A 511 -28.70 -21.22 31.83
N LEU A 512 -29.61 -20.99 30.89
CA LEU A 512 -29.35 -20.12 29.75
C LEU A 512 -29.40 -18.63 30.15
N HIS A 513 -30.29 -18.27 31.08
CA HIS A 513 -30.36 -16.93 31.67
C HIS A 513 -29.03 -16.51 32.32
N GLU A 514 -28.49 -17.35 33.21
CA GLU A 514 -27.19 -17.12 33.86
C GLU A 514 -26.06 -17.03 32.83
N ARG A 515 -26.00 -17.96 31.87
CA ARG A 515 -24.97 -17.93 30.81
C ARG A 515 -25.01 -16.66 29.97
N VAL A 516 -26.19 -16.18 29.60
CA VAL A 516 -26.35 -14.96 28.80
C VAL A 516 -25.95 -13.72 29.60
N LEU A 517 -26.30 -13.66 30.90
CA LEU A 517 -25.91 -12.52 31.75
C LEU A 517 -24.43 -12.51 32.09
N THR A 518 -23.82 -13.67 32.39
CA THR A 518 -22.37 -13.77 32.58
C THR A 518 -21.62 -13.41 31.30
N ALA A 519 -22.09 -13.88 30.15
CA ALA A 519 -21.54 -13.48 28.85
C ALA A 519 -21.66 -11.97 28.61
N LEU A 520 -22.80 -11.37 28.95
CA LEU A 520 -22.98 -9.93 28.84
C LEU A 520 -22.05 -9.18 29.80
N ASP A 521 -21.88 -9.65 31.04
CA ASP A 521 -20.98 -9.02 32.02
C ASP A 521 -19.52 -9.11 31.58
N ASP A 522 -19.10 -10.23 30.99
CA ASP A 522 -17.76 -10.37 30.40
C ASP A 522 -17.56 -9.41 29.22
N VAL A 523 -18.58 -9.25 28.36
CA VAL A 523 -18.54 -8.31 27.22
C VAL A 523 -18.50 -6.86 27.70
N LEU A 524 -19.39 -6.49 28.63
CA LEU A 524 -19.52 -5.13 29.16
C LEU A 524 -18.40 -4.74 30.13
N GLY A 525 -17.70 -5.71 30.71
CA GLY A 525 -16.53 -5.52 31.57
C GLY A 525 -15.19 -5.55 30.83
N SER A 526 -15.18 -5.96 29.55
CA SER A 526 -13.97 -5.94 28.74
C SER A 526 -13.51 -4.51 28.43
N GLN A 527 -12.20 -4.28 28.30
CA GLN A 527 -11.63 -2.97 27.93
C GLN A 527 -12.10 -2.47 26.55
N GLU A 528 -12.66 -3.36 25.73
CA GLU A 528 -13.23 -3.06 24.42
C GLU A 528 -14.72 -3.38 24.38
N SER A 529 -15.47 -2.89 25.38
CA SER A 529 -16.92 -3.04 25.42
C SER A 529 -17.54 -2.42 24.17
N PRO A 530 -18.50 -3.08 23.51
CA PRO A 530 -19.21 -2.52 22.36
C PRO A 530 -20.04 -1.27 22.70
N LEU A 531 -20.23 -0.97 23.99
CA LEU A 531 -20.85 0.29 24.43
C LEU A 531 -19.86 1.47 24.47
N ASP A 532 -18.54 1.22 24.52
CA ASP A 532 -17.54 2.31 24.56
C ASP A 532 -17.33 2.96 23.20
N VAL A 533 -17.68 2.26 22.11
CA VAL A 533 -17.56 2.74 20.74
C VAL A 533 -18.86 2.41 20.00
N LYS A 534 -19.92 3.20 20.21
CA LYS A 534 -20.96 3.32 19.19
C LYS A 534 -20.24 3.80 17.92
N GLU A 535 -20.41 3.10 16.80
CA GLU A 535 -19.93 3.59 15.51
C GLU A 535 -20.47 5.01 15.34
N PRO A 536 -19.60 6.03 15.32
CA PRO A 536 -20.09 7.39 15.32
C PRO A 536 -20.76 7.63 13.98
N LEU A 537 -21.90 8.33 13.99
CA LEU A 537 -22.60 8.77 12.78
C LEU A 537 -21.65 9.51 11.82
N ALA A 538 -20.59 10.11 12.35
CA ALA A 538 -19.48 10.72 11.61
C ALA A 538 -18.84 9.79 10.56
N LEU A 539 -18.78 8.48 10.79
CA LEU A 539 -18.21 7.52 9.82
C LEU A 539 -19.02 7.48 8.52
N ASP A 540 -20.33 7.73 8.57
CA ASP A 540 -21.18 7.77 7.37
C ASP A 540 -20.91 9.00 6.50
N PHE A 541 -20.33 10.06 7.08
CA PHE A 541 -19.94 11.27 6.37
C PHE A 541 -18.49 11.23 5.85
N LEU A 542 -17.73 10.17 6.16
CA LEU A 542 -16.36 10.04 5.68
C LEU A 542 -16.34 9.47 4.25
N PRO A 543 -15.44 9.99 3.38
CA PRO A 543 -15.12 9.35 2.12
C PRO A 543 -14.76 7.87 2.29
N SER A 544 -15.19 7.04 1.34
CA SER A 544 -14.91 5.60 1.36
C SER A 544 -13.41 5.28 1.43
N THR A 545 -12.55 6.13 0.87
CA THR A 545 -11.09 5.98 0.93
C THR A 545 -10.54 6.06 2.35
N LEU A 546 -11.01 7.03 3.15
CA LEU A 546 -10.59 7.17 4.56
C LEU A 546 -11.15 6.03 5.43
N ILE A 547 -12.31 5.49 5.08
CA ILE A 547 -12.87 4.31 5.74
C ILE A 547 -12.00 3.07 5.44
N GLU A 548 -11.54 2.93 4.20
CA GLU A 548 -10.63 1.84 3.81
C GLU A 548 -9.29 1.95 4.54
N GLU A 549 -8.66 3.12 4.59
CA GLU A 549 -7.43 3.36 5.35
C GLU A 549 -7.62 3.07 6.84
N LEU A 550 -8.71 3.55 7.44
CA LEU A 550 -9.02 3.29 8.85
C LEU A 550 -9.20 1.80 9.14
N ARG A 551 -9.77 1.03 8.19
CA ARG A 551 -9.87 -0.43 8.30
C ARG A 551 -8.51 -1.10 8.22
N VAL A 552 -7.62 -0.65 7.34
CA VAL A 552 -6.23 -1.14 7.29
C VAL A 552 -5.52 -0.87 8.60
N VAL A 553 -5.66 0.32 9.19
CA VAL A 553 -5.07 0.62 10.50
C VAL A 553 -5.64 -0.29 11.60
N LYS A 554 -6.96 -0.53 11.58
CA LYS A 554 -7.64 -1.35 12.60
C LYS A 554 -7.31 -2.84 12.52
N THR A 555 -7.16 -3.40 11.32
CA THR A 555 -7.00 -4.86 11.11
C THR A 555 -5.64 -5.26 10.56
N GLY A 556 -4.87 -4.31 10.02
CA GLY A 556 -3.61 -4.55 9.35
C GLY A 556 -2.54 -5.12 10.26
N GLU A 557 -2.43 -4.67 11.52
CA GLU A 557 -1.47 -5.24 12.48
C GLU A 557 -1.76 -6.72 12.76
N THR A 558 -3.03 -7.08 12.93
CA THR A 558 -3.44 -8.48 13.10
C THR A 558 -3.22 -9.30 11.84
N LEU A 559 -3.50 -8.75 10.66
CA LEU A 559 -3.29 -9.46 9.40
C LEU A 559 -1.79 -9.63 9.09
N ALA A 560 -0.95 -8.68 9.48
CA ALA A 560 0.50 -8.73 9.31
C ALA A 560 1.18 -9.84 10.13
N THR A 561 0.48 -10.45 11.10
CA THR A 561 0.96 -11.67 11.77
C THR A 561 1.16 -12.82 10.80
N HIS A 562 0.38 -12.86 9.70
CA HIS A 562 0.50 -13.89 8.68
C HIS A 562 1.55 -13.49 7.63
N PRO A 563 2.59 -14.31 7.37
CA PRO A 563 3.69 -13.95 6.46
C PRO A 563 3.24 -13.49 5.07
N PHE A 564 2.22 -14.14 4.50
CA PHE A 564 1.70 -13.80 3.18
C PHE A 564 0.85 -12.52 3.17
N TYR A 565 0.06 -12.26 4.22
CA TYR A 565 -0.76 -11.05 4.26
C TYR A 565 0.07 -9.82 4.61
N SER A 566 1.15 -9.99 5.37
CA SER A 566 2.16 -8.95 5.60
C SER A 566 2.70 -8.39 4.28
N LEU A 567 3.01 -9.26 3.30
CA LEU A 567 3.44 -8.82 1.96
C LEU A 567 2.33 -8.11 1.16
N LEU A 568 1.07 -8.52 1.32
CA LEU A 568 -0.05 -7.94 0.58
C LEU A 568 -0.54 -6.60 1.14
N ILE A 569 -0.20 -6.31 2.39
CA ILE A 569 -0.50 -5.04 3.08
C ILE A 569 0.60 -4.00 2.83
N ASP A 570 1.76 -4.40 2.27
CA ASP A 570 2.81 -3.47 1.85
C ASP A 570 2.26 -2.40 0.90
N ASP A 571 2.59 -1.13 1.19
CA ASP A 571 2.08 0.03 0.46
C ASP A 571 2.34 -0.05 -1.05
N ARG A 572 3.41 -0.75 -1.48
CA ARG A 572 3.76 -0.94 -2.90
C ARG A 572 2.77 -1.82 -3.67
N VAL A 573 1.94 -2.59 -2.98
CA VAL A 573 0.97 -3.53 -3.60
C VAL A 573 -0.41 -2.90 -3.76
N GLU A 574 -0.71 -1.81 -3.04
CA GLU A 574 -2.00 -1.09 -3.07
C GLU A 574 -3.24 -2.00 -2.90
N PHE A 575 -3.11 -3.11 -2.15
CA PHE A 575 -4.18 -4.10 -1.96
C PHE A 575 -4.68 -4.22 -0.52
N GLY A 576 -3.93 -3.69 0.45
CA GLY A 576 -4.23 -3.83 1.88
C GLY A 576 -5.65 -3.44 2.28
N GLY A 577 -6.20 -2.34 1.73
CA GLY A 577 -7.57 -1.88 2.02
C GLY A 577 -8.66 -2.86 1.60
N ARG A 578 -8.55 -3.43 0.40
CA ARG A 578 -9.51 -4.41 -0.11
C ARG A 578 -9.41 -5.73 0.63
N LEU A 579 -8.19 -6.15 0.98
CA LEU A 579 -7.96 -7.34 1.78
C LEU A 579 -8.58 -7.18 3.18
N ALA A 580 -8.29 -6.09 3.86
CA ALA A 580 -8.84 -5.76 5.18
C ALA A 580 -10.37 -5.72 5.17
N ALA A 581 -10.98 -5.14 4.11
CA ALA A 581 -12.43 -5.08 3.96
C ALA A 581 -13.10 -6.46 3.74
N ALA A 582 -12.36 -7.45 3.24
CA ALA A 582 -12.88 -8.80 3.04
C ALA A 582 -12.98 -9.61 4.34
N PHE A 583 -12.18 -9.27 5.36
CA PHE A 583 -12.23 -9.92 6.66
C PHE A 583 -13.41 -9.44 7.49
N ARG A 584 -14.13 -10.39 8.10
CA ARG A 584 -15.25 -10.12 9.01
C ARG A 584 -14.89 -10.50 10.43
N GLN A 585 -15.21 -9.63 11.38
CA GLN A 585 -15.00 -9.89 12.79
C GLN A 585 -16.10 -10.82 13.34
N LYS A 586 -15.67 -11.91 14.00
CA LYS A 586 -16.52 -12.85 14.74
C LYS A 586 -16.15 -12.79 16.21
N VAL A 587 -17.16 -12.74 17.08
CA VAL A 587 -16.99 -12.78 18.53
C VAL A 587 -17.49 -14.14 19.00
N ALA A 588 -16.72 -14.80 19.87
CA ALA A 588 -17.05 -16.09 20.44
C ALA A 588 -17.01 -16.03 21.97
N VAL A 589 -18.05 -16.56 22.61
CA VAL A 589 -18.14 -16.64 24.06
C VAL A 589 -17.46 -17.90 24.59
N GLN A 590 -17.11 -17.95 25.88
CA GLN A 590 -16.51 -19.13 26.48
C GLN A 590 -17.36 -20.40 26.24
N GLY A 591 -16.72 -21.43 25.69
CA GLY A 591 -17.30 -22.72 25.37
C GLY A 591 -17.98 -22.80 24.00
N GLU A 592 -18.09 -21.69 23.26
CA GLU A 592 -18.67 -21.66 21.92
C GLU A 592 -17.76 -22.36 20.90
N GLN A 593 -18.35 -23.20 20.04
CA GLN A 593 -17.64 -23.90 18.98
C GLN A 593 -17.55 -23.01 17.74
N ILE A 594 -16.32 -22.68 17.32
CA ILE A 594 -16.04 -21.82 16.17
C ILE A 594 -16.22 -22.60 14.87
N PHE A 595 -15.62 -23.78 14.82
CA PHE A 595 -15.82 -24.79 13.78
C PHE A 595 -15.85 -26.19 14.40
N VAL A 596 -16.53 -27.11 13.73
CA VAL A 596 -16.80 -28.46 14.22
C VAL A 596 -16.21 -29.48 13.27
N CYS A 597 -15.64 -30.55 13.84
CA CYS A 597 -15.12 -31.69 13.08
C CYS A 597 -16.17 -32.21 12.08
N SER A 598 -15.70 -32.68 10.93
CA SER A 598 -16.50 -33.23 9.83
C SER A 598 -17.44 -32.25 9.12
N ARG A 599 -17.48 -30.97 9.52
CA ARG A 599 -18.13 -29.93 8.71
C ARG A 599 -17.19 -29.41 7.63
N ARG A 600 -17.76 -28.99 6.52
CA ARG A 600 -17.03 -28.35 5.42
C ARG A 600 -16.34 -27.09 5.92
N ALA A 601 -15.05 -26.95 5.61
CA ALA A 601 -14.30 -25.75 5.92
C ALA A 601 -14.59 -24.69 4.86
N GLU A 602 -14.96 -23.49 5.31
CA GLU A 602 -15.43 -22.39 4.44
C GLU A 602 -14.42 -21.25 4.28
N GLY A 603 -13.40 -21.22 5.14
CA GLY A 603 -12.45 -20.10 5.19
C GLY A 603 -11.40 -20.22 6.27
N ILE A 604 -10.57 -19.17 6.37
CA ILE A 604 -9.52 -19.00 7.37
C ILE A 604 -10.04 -18.24 8.60
N TYR A 605 -9.47 -18.53 9.76
CA TYR A 605 -9.73 -17.85 11.02
C TYR A 605 -8.42 -17.31 11.60
N ILE A 606 -8.37 -16.03 11.96
CA ILE A 606 -7.19 -15.41 12.60
C ILE A 606 -7.62 -14.89 13.96
N SER A 607 -6.91 -15.28 15.02
CA SER A 607 -7.23 -14.82 16.37
C SER A 607 -6.72 -13.40 16.62
N ILE A 608 -7.59 -12.55 17.18
CA ILE A 608 -7.25 -11.18 17.63
C ILE A 608 -7.04 -11.19 19.15
N HIS A 609 -7.94 -11.86 19.88
CA HIS A 609 -7.92 -11.90 21.33
C HIS A 609 -8.58 -13.18 21.85
N GLY A 610 -8.16 -13.64 23.02
CA GLY A 610 -8.70 -14.82 23.70
C GLY A 610 -7.87 -16.09 23.46
N SER A 611 -8.26 -17.17 24.13
CA SER A 611 -7.61 -18.48 24.02
C SER A 611 -8.58 -19.53 23.49
N PHE A 612 -8.04 -20.51 22.76
CA PHE A 612 -8.83 -21.53 22.08
C PHE A 612 -8.41 -22.94 22.47
N ILE A 613 -9.32 -23.90 22.36
CA ILE A 613 -9.07 -25.33 22.59
C ILE A 613 -9.42 -26.07 21.32
N LEU A 614 -8.44 -26.79 20.77
CA LEU A 614 -8.62 -27.68 19.63
C LEU A 614 -8.83 -29.12 20.12
N ARG A 615 -9.90 -29.76 19.66
CA ARG A 615 -10.27 -31.15 20.02
C ARG A 615 -10.26 -32.06 18.79
N PRO A 616 -9.25 -32.94 18.62
CA PRO A 616 -9.18 -33.87 17.48
C PRO A 616 -10.26 -34.97 17.55
N SER A 617 -10.68 -35.48 16.39
CA SER A 617 -11.85 -36.37 16.26
C SER A 617 -11.78 -37.72 16.99
N LYS A 618 -10.60 -38.21 17.41
CA LYS A 618 -10.41 -39.59 17.91
C LYS A 618 -11.07 -39.87 19.29
N GLU A 619 -11.63 -38.87 19.97
CA GLU A 619 -12.28 -39.06 21.29
C GLU A 619 -13.81 -39.31 21.24
N LEU A 620 -14.47 -39.27 20.08
CA LEU A 620 -15.94 -39.38 20.02
C LEU A 620 -16.53 -40.79 19.78
N GLU A 621 -15.72 -41.82 19.49
CA GLU A 621 -16.25 -43.15 19.12
C GLU A 621 -16.25 -44.22 20.23
N THR A 622 -15.61 -44.01 21.39
CA THR A 622 -15.66 -45.00 22.49
C THR A 622 -16.80 -44.73 23.47
N GLY A 623 -18.03 -44.75 22.96
CA GLY A 623 -19.26 -44.73 23.77
C GLY A 623 -20.00 -46.06 23.81
N ASN A 624 -19.80 -46.96 22.84
CA ASN A 624 -20.54 -48.22 22.76
C ASN A 624 -19.73 -49.29 22.02
N SER A 625 -18.78 -49.94 22.69
CA SER A 625 -18.61 -51.38 22.51
C SER A 625 -17.71 -51.97 23.59
N MET A 626 -18.22 -53.05 24.17
CA MET A 626 -17.64 -53.79 25.28
C MET A 626 -16.54 -54.70 24.73
N SER A 627 -15.27 -54.36 24.89
CA SER A 627 -14.20 -55.36 24.81
C SER A 627 -13.06 -55.03 25.78
N ARG A 628 -12.90 -55.93 26.76
CA ARG A 628 -11.79 -56.01 27.69
C ARG A 628 -10.46 -56.03 26.94
N ILE A 629 -9.56 -55.10 27.27
CA ILE A 629 -8.12 -55.36 27.51
C ILE A 629 -7.63 -54.31 28.50
N ARG A 630 -6.93 -54.79 29.52
CA ARG A 630 -6.44 -54.07 30.69
C ARG A 630 -5.00 -53.64 30.38
N THR A 631 -4.74 -52.35 30.24
CA THR A 631 -3.38 -51.78 30.39
C THR A 631 -3.47 -50.34 30.91
N THR A 632 -3.18 -50.21 32.20
CA THR A 632 -2.44 -49.11 32.87
C THR A 632 -2.52 -47.69 32.30
N ARG A 633 -3.36 -46.86 32.96
CA ARG A 633 -3.10 -45.48 33.44
C ARG A 633 -2.04 -44.65 32.67
N THR A 634 -2.50 -43.76 31.80
CA THR A 634 -2.31 -42.28 31.88
C THR A 634 -3.12 -41.63 30.76
N THR A 635 -4.38 -41.28 31.03
CA THR A 635 -5.22 -40.49 30.13
C THR A 635 -4.81 -39.02 30.24
N VAL A 636 -3.80 -38.61 29.46
CA VAL A 636 -3.57 -37.20 29.14
C VAL A 636 -4.60 -36.85 28.06
N SER A 637 -5.62 -36.04 28.41
CA SER A 637 -6.57 -35.56 27.39
C SER A 637 -5.80 -34.69 26.41
N ASN A 638 -5.82 -35.02 25.12
CA ASN A 638 -5.14 -34.31 24.03
C ASN A 638 -5.86 -32.99 23.65
N ASN A 639 -6.28 -32.20 24.65
CA ASN A 639 -6.81 -30.86 24.42
C ASN A 639 -5.63 -29.90 24.28
N VAL A 640 -5.35 -29.42 23.06
CA VAL A 640 -4.31 -28.42 22.81
C VAL A 640 -4.91 -27.05 23.10
N LYS A 641 -4.39 -26.37 24.13
CA LYS A 641 -4.72 -24.97 24.41
C LYS A 641 -3.84 -24.09 23.52
N LEU A 642 -4.46 -23.37 22.60
CA LEU A 642 -3.81 -22.49 21.64
C LEU A 642 -3.74 -21.06 22.20
N GLN A 643 -2.60 -20.40 21.96
CA GLN A 643 -2.38 -19.00 22.33
C GLN A 643 -3.03 -18.04 21.33
N SER A 644 -3.18 -16.78 21.75
CA SER A 644 -3.59 -15.66 20.90
C SER A 644 -2.60 -15.44 19.74
N ASP A 645 -3.05 -14.75 18.69
CA ASP A 645 -2.25 -14.33 17.52
C ASP A 645 -1.83 -15.46 16.57
N THR A 646 -2.62 -16.53 16.53
CA THR A 646 -2.46 -17.65 15.59
C THR A 646 -3.61 -17.70 14.57
N TRP A 647 -3.32 -18.25 13.39
CA TRP A 647 -4.32 -18.51 12.33
C TRP A 647 -4.62 -19.99 12.18
N TYR A 648 -5.83 -20.28 11.70
CA TYR A 648 -6.39 -21.63 11.62
C TYR A 648 -7.06 -21.87 10.26
N ALA A 649 -6.98 -23.12 9.82
CA ALA A 649 -7.67 -23.66 8.64
C ALA A 649 -7.37 -22.90 7.33
N GLU A 650 -6.18 -22.33 7.17
CA GLU A 650 -5.78 -21.59 5.97
C GLU A 650 -5.97 -22.41 4.67
N LEU A 651 -5.66 -23.71 4.70
CA LEU A 651 -5.79 -24.61 3.56
C LEU A 651 -7.24 -24.71 3.02
N ALA A 652 -8.24 -24.32 3.83
CA ALA A 652 -9.65 -24.29 3.44
C ALA A 652 -9.98 -23.21 2.40
N LEU A 653 -9.14 -22.16 2.28
CA LEU A 653 -9.31 -21.15 1.24
C LEU A 653 -9.07 -21.72 -0.16
N TYR A 654 -8.17 -22.69 -0.27
CA TYR A 654 -7.67 -23.20 -1.56
C TYR A 654 -8.16 -24.62 -1.87
N THR A 655 -8.68 -25.35 -0.88
CA THR A 655 -9.08 -26.75 -1.02
C THR A 655 -10.46 -27.02 -0.43
N SER A 656 -11.24 -27.88 -1.08
CA SER A 656 -12.50 -28.38 -0.52
C SER A 656 -12.23 -29.52 0.46
N ARG A 657 -12.13 -29.20 1.76
CA ARG A 657 -11.93 -30.19 2.84
C ARG A 657 -12.93 -30.00 3.98
N ASN A 658 -13.12 -31.06 4.76
CA ASN A 658 -13.86 -31.02 6.01
C ASN A 658 -12.88 -30.89 7.18
N HIS A 659 -13.27 -30.15 8.21
CA HIS A 659 -12.52 -29.98 9.45
C HIS A 659 -12.19 -31.35 10.08
N ALA A 660 -10.93 -31.53 10.50
CA ALA A 660 -10.42 -32.71 11.17
C ALA A 660 -10.55 -32.64 12.70
N ALA A 661 -10.74 -31.43 13.25
CA ALA A 661 -10.94 -31.21 14.68
C ALA A 661 -12.05 -30.18 14.93
N THR A 662 -12.41 -30.02 16.20
CA THR A 662 -13.35 -28.99 16.66
C THR A 662 -12.59 -27.92 17.43
N LEU A 663 -12.73 -26.66 17.02
CA LEU A 663 -12.17 -25.51 17.74
C LEU A 663 -13.24 -24.85 18.59
N ALA A 664 -12.97 -24.67 19.88
CA ALA A 664 -13.85 -23.97 20.81
C ALA A 664 -13.12 -22.84 21.55
N ALA A 665 -13.82 -21.75 21.83
CA ALA A 665 -13.28 -20.64 22.62
C ALA A 665 -13.17 -21.06 24.10
N ALA A 666 -12.01 -20.87 24.72
CA ALA A 666 -11.78 -21.17 26.13
C ALA A 666 -12.08 -19.97 27.04
N THR A 667 -11.99 -18.76 26.48
CA THR A 667 -12.34 -17.47 27.09
C THR A 667 -13.22 -16.69 26.11
N TYR A 668 -13.66 -15.49 26.50
CA TYR A 668 -14.15 -14.53 25.51
C TYR A 668 -13.06 -14.29 24.46
N ALA A 669 -13.42 -14.41 23.17
CA ALA A 669 -12.47 -14.39 22.08
C ALA A 669 -13.01 -13.61 20.88
N LYS A 670 -12.10 -12.90 20.19
CA LYS A 670 -12.37 -12.16 18.96
C LYS A 670 -11.52 -12.76 17.84
N LEU A 671 -12.13 -13.02 16.70
CA LEU A 671 -11.46 -13.58 15.52
C LEU A 671 -11.79 -12.77 14.27
N LEU A 672 -10.85 -12.72 13.33
CA LEU A 672 -11.11 -12.36 11.95
C LEU A 672 -11.40 -13.62 11.14
N THR A 673 -12.39 -13.55 10.27
CA THR A 673 -12.80 -14.65 9.41
C THR A 673 -12.83 -14.18 7.97
N LEU A 674 -12.31 -14.99 7.05
CA LEU A 674 -12.34 -14.72 5.62
C LEU A 674 -12.80 -15.97 4.89
N SER A 675 -13.91 -15.85 4.17
CA SER A 675 -14.45 -16.93 3.34
C SER A 675 -13.75 -16.97 1.97
N ALA A 676 -13.73 -18.14 1.33
CA ALA A 676 -13.21 -18.27 -0.03
C ALA A 676 -13.95 -17.36 -1.04
N THR A 677 -15.25 -17.14 -0.84
CA THR A 677 -16.08 -16.27 -1.70
C THR A 677 -15.73 -14.79 -1.53
N ASP A 678 -15.56 -14.32 -0.29
CA ASP A 678 -15.18 -12.93 -0.02
C ASP A 678 -13.76 -12.65 -0.56
N LEU A 679 -12.84 -13.62 -0.42
CA LEU A 679 -11.48 -13.53 -0.97
C LEU A 679 -11.50 -13.40 -2.50
N LEU A 680 -12.27 -14.24 -3.20
CA LEU A 680 -12.39 -14.18 -4.65
C LEU A 680 -12.95 -12.83 -5.13
N GLN A 681 -13.91 -12.27 -4.39
CA GLN A 681 -14.48 -10.96 -4.71
C GLN A 681 -13.46 -9.83 -4.51
N ALA A 682 -12.62 -9.91 -3.48
CA ALA A 682 -11.58 -8.92 -3.21
C ALA A 682 -10.47 -8.94 -4.29
N VAL A 683 -10.06 -10.13 -4.75
CA VAL A 683 -8.90 -10.30 -5.63
C VAL A 683 -9.24 -10.15 -7.13
N LYS A 684 -10.52 -10.22 -7.51
CA LYS A 684 -11.00 -10.23 -8.92
C LYS A 684 -10.41 -9.13 -9.83
N ASN A 685 -10.11 -7.96 -9.28
CA ASN A 685 -9.67 -6.79 -10.04
C ASN A 685 -8.14 -6.58 -10.04
N SER A 686 -7.35 -7.47 -9.44
CA SER A 686 -5.90 -7.32 -9.29
C SER A 686 -5.14 -8.56 -9.80
N PRO A 687 -4.77 -8.63 -11.08
CA PRO A 687 -4.13 -9.81 -11.69
C PRO A 687 -2.82 -10.23 -11.02
N SER A 688 -2.00 -9.27 -10.58
CA SER A 688 -0.75 -9.53 -9.84
C SER A 688 -1.01 -10.27 -8.52
N VAL A 689 -2.05 -9.86 -7.80
CA VAL A 689 -2.47 -10.47 -6.54
C VAL A 689 -3.07 -11.86 -6.78
N VAL A 690 -3.85 -12.06 -7.85
CA VAL A 690 -4.33 -13.40 -8.26
C VAL A 690 -3.17 -14.38 -8.43
N VAL A 691 -2.12 -13.96 -9.15
CA VAL A 691 -0.92 -14.79 -9.37
C VAL A 691 -0.22 -15.08 -8.05
N ALA A 692 -0.05 -14.09 -7.19
CA ALA A 692 0.58 -14.27 -5.88
C ALA A 692 -0.18 -15.29 -5.00
N PHE A 693 -1.52 -15.19 -4.93
CA PHE A 693 -2.36 -16.17 -4.20
C PHE A 693 -2.26 -17.56 -4.81
N HIS A 694 -2.22 -17.67 -6.15
CA HIS A 694 -2.11 -18.96 -6.83
C HIS A 694 -0.75 -19.65 -6.56
N GLU A 695 0.35 -18.91 -6.67
CA GLU A 695 1.70 -19.41 -6.39
C GLU A 695 1.85 -19.83 -4.94
N TYR A 696 1.39 -18.99 -4.02
CA TYR A 696 1.38 -19.28 -2.59
C TYR A 696 0.58 -20.54 -2.27
N ALA A 697 -0.65 -20.66 -2.81
CA ALA A 697 -1.51 -21.82 -2.62
C ALA A 697 -0.86 -23.12 -3.13
N LEU A 698 -0.23 -23.08 -4.31
CA LEU A 698 0.51 -24.23 -4.85
C LEU A 698 1.69 -24.62 -3.98
N GLY A 699 2.44 -23.65 -3.45
CA GLY A 699 3.53 -23.87 -2.50
C GLY A 699 3.03 -24.58 -1.25
N LEU A 700 1.98 -24.04 -0.62
CA LEU A 700 1.39 -24.58 0.60
C LEU A 700 0.83 -26.00 0.41
N ILE A 701 0.12 -26.26 -0.70
CA ILE A 701 -0.43 -27.59 -1.02
C ILE A 701 0.69 -28.61 -1.24
N LYS A 702 1.78 -28.24 -1.95
CA LYS A 702 2.93 -29.12 -2.17
C LYS A 702 3.63 -29.48 -0.86
N MET A 703 3.78 -28.54 0.07
CA MET A 703 4.38 -28.80 1.39
C MET A 703 3.50 -29.76 2.20
N HIS A 704 2.19 -29.52 2.20
CA HIS A 704 1.22 -30.40 2.86
C HIS A 704 1.28 -31.83 2.30
N GLN A 705 1.30 -32.00 0.97
CA GLN A 705 1.37 -33.32 0.32
C GLN A 705 2.67 -34.07 0.65
N LYS A 706 3.82 -33.38 0.69
CA LYS A 706 5.12 -34.00 0.99
C LYS A 706 5.20 -34.53 2.43
N ARG A 707 4.61 -33.83 3.39
CA ARG A 707 4.75 -34.14 4.83
C ARG A 707 3.54 -34.84 5.45
N ALA A 708 2.40 -34.89 4.76
CA ALA A 708 1.24 -35.71 5.13
C ALA A 708 1.54 -37.22 5.21
N LEU A 709 2.68 -37.67 4.67
CA LEU A 709 3.17 -39.04 4.78
C LEU A 709 3.86 -39.35 6.12
N PHE A 710 4.21 -38.35 6.94
CA PHE A 710 5.12 -38.52 8.09
C PHE A 710 4.63 -37.92 9.42
N THR A 711 3.51 -37.20 9.47
CA THR A 711 3.06 -36.48 10.68
C THR A 711 1.58 -36.73 11.01
N GLU A 712 1.27 -36.98 12.30
CA GLU A 712 -0.11 -37.09 12.83
C GLU A 712 -0.77 -35.72 13.12
N GLU A 713 -0.16 -34.61 12.69
CA GLU A 713 -0.66 -33.26 12.96
C GLU A 713 -1.89 -32.93 12.09
N THR A 714 -2.90 -32.30 12.69
CA THR A 714 -4.12 -31.85 11.99
C THR A 714 -3.80 -30.67 11.07
N TRP A 715 -4.19 -30.77 9.79
CA TRP A 715 -3.95 -29.74 8.76
C TRP A 715 -4.52 -28.35 9.07
N GLU A 716 -5.34 -28.22 10.12
CA GLU A 716 -5.98 -26.98 10.56
C GLU A 716 -5.01 -26.00 11.23
N VAL A 717 -3.85 -26.49 11.70
CA VAL A 717 -2.79 -25.65 12.28
C VAL A 717 -1.48 -25.99 11.55
N PRO A 718 -1.26 -25.45 10.34
CA PRO A 718 -0.01 -25.67 9.64
C PRO A 718 1.17 -25.03 10.41
N PRO A 719 2.37 -25.63 10.39
CA PRO A 719 3.56 -24.99 10.92
C PRO A 719 3.84 -23.66 10.20
N GLU A 720 4.21 -22.63 10.97
CA GLU A 720 4.53 -21.29 10.44
C GLU A 720 5.59 -21.32 9.33
N SER A 721 6.54 -22.24 9.39
CA SER A 721 7.57 -22.42 8.36
C SER A 721 7.01 -22.73 6.97
N TRP A 722 5.83 -23.35 6.89
CA TRP A 722 5.21 -23.66 5.60
C TRP A 722 4.74 -22.41 4.88
N SER A 723 4.12 -21.48 5.61
CA SER A 723 3.68 -20.20 5.06
C SER A 723 4.89 -19.34 4.66
N VAL A 724 5.98 -19.35 5.43
CA VAL A 724 7.22 -18.62 5.08
C VAL A 724 7.89 -19.17 3.82
N GLU A 725 8.03 -20.49 3.69
CA GLU A 725 8.61 -21.11 2.49
C GLU A 725 7.72 -20.92 1.25
N ALA A 726 6.39 -21.03 1.42
CA ALA A 726 5.44 -20.79 0.34
C ALA A 726 5.46 -19.33 -0.13
N VAL A 727 5.63 -18.38 0.80
CA VAL A 727 5.83 -16.96 0.51
C VAL A 727 7.10 -16.73 -0.32
N ALA A 728 8.24 -17.30 0.11
CA ALA A 728 9.52 -17.13 -0.59
C ALA A 728 9.52 -17.68 -2.02
N ALA A 729 8.60 -18.61 -2.33
CA ALA A 729 8.43 -19.14 -3.68
C ALA A 729 7.62 -18.21 -4.62
N THR A 730 6.97 -17.16 -4.09
CA THR A 730 6.15 -16.24 -4.89
C THR A 730 6.97 -15.17 -5.60
N GLN A 731 6.57 -14.80 -6.81
CA GLN A 731 7.19 -13.68 -7.55
C GLN A 731 7.01 -12.33 -6.84
N LEU A 732 5.91 -12.18 -6.09
CA LEU A 732 5.64 -10.96 -5.33
C LEU A 732 6.64 -10.75 -4.20
N ALA A 733 7.02 -11.82 -3.48
CA ALA A 733 8.05 -11.74 -2.44
C ALA A 733 9.42 -11.36 -3.02
N GLU A 734 9.75 -11.86 -4.22
CA GLU A 734 10.99 -11.52 -4.92
C GLU A 734 11.05 -10.04 -5.34
N LEU A 735 9.92 -9.46 -5.78
CA LEU A 735 9.81 -8.04 -6.12
C LEU A 735 9.92 -7.12 -4.90
N LEU A 736 9.28 -7.50 -3.80
CA LEU A 736 9.19 -6.66 -2.59
C LEU A 736 10.41 -6.80 -1.69
N ILE A 737 11.03 -7.99 -1.65
CA ILE A 737 12.20 -8.33 -0.85
C ILE A 737 13.23 -9.05 -1.76
N PRO A 738 14.04 -8.28 -2.52
CA PRO A 738 15.08 -8.85 -3.38
C PRO A 738 16.07 -9.63 -2.51
N GLY A 739 16.34 -10.91 -2.83
CA GLY A 739 17.25 -11.73 -2.03
C GLY A 739 16.67 -13.00 -1.40
N THR A 740 15.35 -13.18 -1.41
CA THR A 740 14.67 -14.29 -0.73
C THR A 740 14.67 -15.62 -1.51
N SER A 741 14.99 -15.56 -2.81
CA SER A 741 15.12 -16.74 -3.67
C SER A 741 16.35 -17.59 -3.30
N PRO A 742 16.29 -18.95 -3.37
CA PRO A 742 17.43 -19.84 -3.12
C PRO A 742 18.70 -19.47 -3.90
N ILE A 743 18.54 -18.79 -5.03
CA ILE A 743 19.63 -18.35 -5.92
C ILE A 743 20.55 -17.32 -5.25
N HIS A 744 20.03 -16.50 -4.35
CA HIS A 744 20.85 -15.53 -3.60
C HIS A 744 21.68 -16.17 -2.49
N ALA A 745 21.33 -17.37 -2.02
CA ALA A 745 22.15 -18.13 -1.08
C ALA A 745 23.49 -18.56 -1.72
N PHE A 746 23.53 -18.71 -3.04
CA PHE A 746 24.76 -19.04 -3.79
C PHE A 746 25.75 -17.86 -3.83
N LYS A 747 25.29 -16.61 -3.65
CA LYS A 747 26.15 -15.41 -3.56
C LYS A 747 27.16 -15.47 -2.40
N LEU A 748 26.95 -16.38 -1.43
CA LEU A 748 27.70 -16.48 -0.17
C LEU A 748 28.60 -17.71 -0.06
N THR A 749 28.57 -18.64 -1.02
CA THR A 749 29.53 -19.74 -1.08
C THR A 749 30.75 -19.25 -1.84
N GLY A 750 31.79 -18.87 -1.09
CA GLY A 750 32.97 -18.15 -1.59
C GLY A 750 33.53 -18.72 -2.90
N ALA A 751 33.86 -17.80 -3.80
CA ALA A 751 34.65 -18.09 -4.99
C ALA A 751 35.86 -18.94 -4.60
N SER A 752 35.88 -20.17 -5.08
CA SER A 752 37.06 -21.01 -5.01
C SER A 752 38.21 -20.26 -5.71
N GLU A 753 39.37 -20.07 -5.08
CA GLU A 753 40.57 -19.50 -5.73
C GLU A 753 41.10 -20.37 -6.90
N ARG A 754 40.33 -21.35 -7.36
CA ARG A 754 40.68 -22.30 -8.41
C ARG A 754 40.61 -21.62 -9.76
N LYS A 755 41.75 -21.59 -10.46
CA LYS A 755 41.82 -21.13 -11.84
C LYS A 755 41.22 -22.18 -12.78
N VAL A 756 40.30 -21.74 -13.62
CA VAL A 756 39.80 -22.44 -14.80
C VAL A 756 40.99 -22.66 -15.75
N SER A 757 41.31 -23.90 -16.12
CA SER A 757 42.46 -24.21 -16.99
C SER A 757 42.24 -25.49 -17.80
N MET A 758 42.12 -25.31 -19.11
CA MET A 758 41.98 -26.38 -20.09
C MET A 758 43.21 -27.30 -20.13
N ASP A 759 44.40 -26.83 -19.74
CA ASP A 759 45.64 -27.62 -19.71
C ASP A 759 45.48 -28.93 -18.94
N ARG A 760 44.77 -28.88 -17.80
CA ARG A 760 44.53 -30.06 -16.97
C ARG A 760 43.65 -31.08 -17.65
N LEU A 761 42.67 -30.63 -18.44
CA LEU A 761 41.83 -31.49 -19.28
C LEU A 761 42.53 -31.85 -20.60
N LEU A 762 43.75 -31.38 -20.86
CA LEU A 762 44.58 -31.72 -22.01
C LEU A 762 45.76 -32.68 -21.69
N ASN A 763 45.98 -33.02 -20.42
CA ASN A 763 46.98 -34.01 -19.95
C ASN A 763 46.74 -35.47 -20.41
N GLU A 764 47.75 -36.12 -20.99
CA GLU A 764 47.66 -37.40 -21.74
C GLU A 764 47.19 -38.64 -20.94
N ASP A 765 47.31 -38.69 -19.61
CA ASP A 765 47.15 -39.91 -18.79
C ASP A 765 45.81 -40.05 -18.02
N GLN A 766 44.74 -39.35 -18.41
CA GLN A 766 43.47 -39.34 -17.65
C GLN A 766 42.42 -40.32 -18.17
N THR A 767 41.81 -41.11 -17.28
CA THR A 767 40.60 -41.89 -17.60
C THR A 767 39.38 -40.98 -17.81
N LEU A 768 38.30 -41.50 -18.39
CA LEU A 768 37.06 -40.72 -18.55
C LEU A 768 36.49 -40.21 -17.21
N LEU A 769 36.60 -41.02 -16.14
CA LEU A 769 36.18 -40.63 -14.80
C LEU A 769 37.03 -39.46 -14.29
N ASP A 770 38.35 -39.52 -14.47
CA ASP A 770 39.26 -38.44 -14.09
C ASP A 770 38.95 -37.14 -14.87
N GLN A 771 38.59 -37.25 -16.16
CA GLN A 771 38.19 -36.10 -16.97
C GLN A 771 36.86 -35.49 -16.48
N ILE A 772 35.89 -36.31 -16.10
CA ILE A 772 34.60 -35.85 -15.55
C ILE A 772 34.82 -35.11 -14.23
N ASP A 773 35.60 -35.70 -13.33
CA ASP A 773 35.89 -35.10 -12.03
C ASP A 773 36.73 -33.83 -12.18
N CYS A 774 37.68 -33.82 -13.11
CA CYS A 774 38.46 -32.62 -13.48
C CYS A 774 37.56 -31.46 -13.95
N VAL A 775 36.55 -31.71 -14.79
CA VAL A 775 35.62 -30.65 -15.24
C VAL A 775 34.76 -30.14 -14.08
N LYS A 776 34.25 -31.03 -13.22
CA LYS A 776 33.45 -30.64 -12.05
C LYS A 776 34.25 -29.88 -11.00
N ASP A 777 35.53 -30.21 -10.83
CA ASP A 777 36.43 -29.53 -9.90
C ASP A 777 36.83 -28.12 -10.36
N GLN A 778 36.78 -27.86 -11.67
CA GLN A 778 37.13 -26.57 -12.28
C GLN A 778 35.93 -25.63 -12.48
N LEU A 779 34.73 -26.18 -12.63
CA LEU A 779 33.49 -25.44 -12.78
C LEU A 779 32.58 -25.74 -11.60
N ASP A 780 32.68 -24.91 -10.55
CA ASP A 780 31.91 -25.05 -9.31
C ASP A 780 30.39 -25.16 -9.57
N GLU A 781 29.89 -24.60 -10.68
CA GLU A 781 28.49 -24.68 -11.07
C GLU A 781 28.02 -26.11 -11.35
N LEU A 782 28.91 -26.98 -11.85
CA LEU A 782 28.65 -28.37 -12.24
C LEU A 782 28.89 -29.37 -11.09
N ASP A 783 29.26 -28.90 -9.89
CA ASP A 783 29.44 -29.74 -8.71
C ASP A 783 28.15 -30.51 -8.37
N GLY A 784 28.30 -31.81 -8.07
CA GLY A 784 27.18 -32.75 -7.88
C GLY A 784 26.43 -32.62 -6.56
N GLU A 785 26.97 -31.89 -5.57
CA GLU A 785 26.36 -31.68 -4.26
C GLU A 785 26.00 -30.21 -4.00
N ARG A 786 26.85 -29.29 -4.46
CA ARG A 786 26.76 -27.85 -4.14
C ARG A 786 26.63 -26.95 -5.35
N GLY A 787 26.75 -27.49 -6.56
CA GLY A 787 26.73 -26.70 -7.80
C GLY A 787 25.38 -26.09 -8.11
N MET A 788 25.41 -24.97 -8.85
CA MET A 788 24.20 -24.25 -9.25
C MET A 788 23.23 -25.11 -10.06
N TYR A 789 23.72 -26.04 -10.88
CA TYR A 789 22.87 -26.97 -11.63
C TYR A 789 22.09 -27.92 -10.71
N GLU A 790 22.68 -28.40 -9.61
CA GLU A 790 22.03 -29.27 -8.62
C GLU A 790 21.02 -28.47 -7.79
N LEU A 791 21.38 -27.23 -7.37
CA LEU A 791 20.48 -26.32 -6.64
C LEU A 791 19.21 -26.00 -7.44
N LEU A 792 19.38 -25.72 -8.74
CA LEU A 792 18.28 -25.44 -9.67
C LEU A 792 17.58 -26.70 -10.19
N ARG A 793 18.05 -27.90 -9.80
CA ARG A 793 17.50 -29.21 -10.20
C ARG A 793 17.44 -29.45 -11.71
N ILE A 794 18.39 -28.90 -12.45
CA ILE A 794 18.50 -29.02 -13.93
C ILE A 794 19.61 -30.02 -14.32
N LYS A 795 19.53 -31.24 -13.77
CA LYS A 795 20.55 -32.30 -13.95
C LYS A 795 20.79 -32.69 -15.40
N ASP A 796 19.73 -32.69 -16.22
CA ASP A 796 19.82 -33.02 -17.64
C ASP A 796 20.67 -32.00 -18.40
N GLU A 797 20.53 -30.72 -18.08
CA GLU A 797 21.31 -29.66 -18.70
C GLU A 797 22.76 -29.67 -18.20
N ALA A 798 22.99 -30.02 -16.93
CA ALA A 798 24.33 -30.24 -16.40
C ALA A 798 25.09 -31.34 -17.16
N ARG A 799 24.42 -32.45 -17.47
CA ARG A 799 25.01 -33.56 -18.25
C ARG A 799 25.31 -33.16 -19.69
N ARG A 800 24.45 -32.32 -20.30
CA ARG A 800 24.70 -31.78 -21.65
C ARG A 800 25.90 -30.84 -21.67
N ALA A 801 26.01 -29.96 -20.68
CA ALA A 801 27.16 -29.07 -20.52
C ALA A 801 28.46 -29.87 -20.31
N LEU A 802 28.43 -30.86 -19.42
CA LEU A 802 29.55 -31.77 -19.17
C LEU A 802 30.01 -32.49 -20.44
N LEU A 803 29.10 -33.12 -21.19
CA LEU A 803 29.46 -33.79 -22.45
C LEU A 803 30.00 -32.81 -23.49
N SER A 804 29.48 -31.57 -23.55
CA SER A 804 29.98 -30.55 -24.47
C SER A 804 31.44 -30.20 -24.18
N ILE A 805 31.80 -30.05 -22.90
CA ILE A 805 33.18 -29.74 -22.47
C ILE A 805 34.12 -30.92 -22.71
N LEU A 806 33.69 -32.14 -22.38
CA LEU A 806 34.48 -33.35 -22.65
C LEU A 806 34.73 -33.55 -24.14
N PHE A 807 33.70 -33.35 -24.97
CA PHE A 807 33.81 -33.43 -26.43
C PHE A 807 34.82 -32.40 -26.97
N MET A 808 34.82 -31.17 -26.45
CA MET A 808 35.83 -30.16 -26.79
C MET A 808 37.25 -30.66 -26.50
N GLY A 809 37.47 -31.25 -25.33
CA GLY A 809 38.75 -31.86 -24.97
C GLY A 809 39.18 -32.97 -25.94
N TRP A 810 38.28 -33.89 -26.29
CA TRP A 810 38.57 -34.97 -27.23
C TRP A 810 38.85 -34.47 -28.64
N LEU A 811 38.16 -33.41 -29.06
CA LEU A 811 38.30 -32.80 -30.37
C LEU A 811 39.64 -32.08 -30.57
N VAL A 812 40.07 -31.32 -29.56
CA VAL A 812 41.38 -30.66 -29.57
C VAL A 812 42.51 -31.71 -29.58
N ARG A 813 42.37 -32.78 -28.79
CA ARG A 813 43.37 -33.87 -28.68
C ARG A 813 43.39 -34.92 -29.79
N ASP A 814 42.49 -34.84 -30.77
CA ASP A 814 42.30 -35.91 -31.78
C ASP A 814 41.89 -37.28 -31.21
N ASN A 815 41.18 -37.30 -30.07
CA ASN A 815 40.75 -38.55 -29.43
C ASN A 815 39.46 -39.09 -30.09
N TYR A 816 39.60 -39.57 -31.32
CA TYR A 816 38.52 -40.18 -32.09
C TYR A 816 37.87 -41.37 -31.36
N ASP A 817 38.67 -42.22 -30.71
CA ASP A 817 38.20 -43.47 -30.14
C ASP A 817 37.21 -43.21 -28.99
N GLN A 818 37.42 -42.18 -28.17
CA GLN A 818 36.48 -41.79 -27.12
C GLN A 818 35.18 -41.16 -27.66
N VAL A 819 35.25 -40.41 -28.76
CA VAL A 819 34.06 -39.78 -29.39
C VAL A 819 33.08 -40.85 -29.87
N VAL A 820 33.60 -41.94 -30.45
CA VAL A 820 32.80 -43.02 -31.04
C VAL A 820 32.58 -44.22 -30.10
N ALA A 821 33.06 -44.14 -28.86
CA ALA A 821 33.01 -45.26 -27.90
C ALA A 821 31.59 -45.77 -27.61
N CYS A 822 30.59 -44.89 -27.67
CA CYS A 822 29.18 -45.23 -27.49
C CYS A 822 28.39 -45.46 -28.80
N GLN A 823 29.06 -45.49 -29.96
CA GLN A 823 28.42 -45.65 -31.27
C GLN A 823 28.59 -47.07 -31.82
N ASP A 824 27.47 -47.74 -32.07
CA ASP A 824 27.43 -49.08 -32.66
C ASP A 824 26.76 -49.09 -34.05
N GLY A 825 27.20 -49.99 -34.94
CA GLY A 825 26.53 -50.26 -36.21
C GLY A 825 26.95 -49.39 -37.41
N PRO A 826 26.14 -49.35 -38.49
CA PRO A 826 26.50 -48.78 -39.80
C PRO A 826 26.58 -47.24 -39.85
N ASN A 827 26.07 -46.55 -38.83
CA ASN A 827 26.05 -45.08 -38.77
C ASN A 827 27.21 -44.48 -37.94
N LYS A 828 28.19 -45.30 -37.54
CA LYS A 828 29.37 -44.85 -36.79
C LYS A 828 30.16 -43.80 -37.58
N LEU A 829 30.54 -42.71 -36.92
CA LEU A 829 31.34 -41.64 -37.52
C LEU A 829 32.63 -42.20 -38.12
N THR A 830 32.95 -41.83 -39.36
CA THR A 830 34.17 -42.29 -40.03
C THR A 830 35.36 -41.40 -39.70
N ARG A 831 36.58 -41.97 -39.72
CA ARG A 831 37.82 -41.20 -39.54
C ARG A 831 38.00 -40.10 -40.61
N THR A 832 37.50 -40.31 -41.82
CA THR A 832 37.53 -39.31 -42.89
C THR A 832 36.69 -38.08 -42.55
N THR A 833 35.47 -38.29 -42.07
CA THR A 833 34.57 -37.20 -41.67
C THR A 833 35.11 -36.48 -40.42
N TRP A 834 35.69 -37.23 -39.49
CA TRP A 834 36.38 -36.67 -38.32
C TRP A 834 37.57 -35.78 -38.68
N SER A 835 38.47 -36.24 -39.55
CA SER A 835 39.60 -35.43 -40.03
C SER A 835 39.14 -34.18 -40.76
N ALA A 836 38.11 -34.27 -41.61
CA ALA A 836 37.54 -33.12 -42.32
C ALA A 836 36.95 -32.08 -41.35
N LEU A 837 36.28 -32.51 -40.26
CA LEU A 837 35.77 -31.59 -39.23
C LEU A 837 36.89 -30.81 -38.55
N ARG A 838 38.01 -31.47 -38.22
CA ARG A 838 39.17 -30.81 -37.59
C ARG A 838 39.91 -29.88 -38.55
N GLU A 839 40.09 -30.29 -39.81
CA GLU A 839 40.78 -29.48 -40.83
C GLU A 839 40.01 -28.20 -41.17
N LEU A 840 38.68 -28.28 -41.33
CA LEU A 840 37.85 -27.14 -41.71
C LEU A 840 37.75 -26.06 -40.62
N THR A 841 38.11 -26.39 -39.39
CA THR A 841 37.85 -25.54 -38.23
C THR A 841 39.11 -24.99 -37.58
N GLN A 842 40.28 -25.57 -37.85
CA GLN A 842 41.58 -25.15 -37.31
C GLN A 842 41.56 -25.00 -35.77
N TRP A 843 40.75 -25.79 -35.07
CA TRP A 843 40.56 -25.66 -33.62
C TRP A 843 41.82 -25.98 -32.80
N ASN A 844 42.79 -26.66 -33.41
CA ASN A 844 44.12 -26.91 -32.85
C ASN A 844 45.04 -25.69 -32.84
N GLU A 845 44.69 -24.62 -33.56
CA GLU A 845 45.46 -23.36 -33.60
C GLU A 845 44.95 -22.32 -32.58
N MET A 846 43.91 -22.65 -31.81
CA MET A 846 43.31 -21.75 -30.81
C MET A 846 44.20 -21.60 -29.58
N THR A 847 44.21 -20.41 -28.98
CA THR A 847 45.00 -20.15 -27.77
C THR A 847 44.34 -20.79 -26.53
N PHE A 848 45.12 -20.98 -25.47
CA PHE A 848 44.57 -21.49 -24.21
C PHE A 848 43.51 -20.55 -23.61
N ASP A 849 43.64 -19.23 -23.78
CA ASP A 849 42.63 -18.27 -23.33
C ASP A 849 41.31 -18.42 -24.12
N GLU A 850 41.37 -18.67 -25.43
CA GLU A 850 40.18 -18.97 -26.24
C GLU A 850 39.51 -20.28 -25.80
N LEU A 851 40.29 -21.33 -25.53
CA LEU A 851 39.75 -22.62 -25.06
C LEU A 851 39.15 -22.53 -23.65
N ASN A 852 39.76 -21.76 -22.75
CA ASN A 852 39.20 -21.50 -21.42
C ASN A 852 37.87 -20.71 -21.51
N ALA A 853 37.80 -19.70 -22.39
CA ALA A 853 36.57 -18.97 -22.66
C ALA A 853 35.46 -19.91 -23.20
N ALA A 854 35.80 -20.82 -24.13
CA ALA A 854 34.87 -21.83 -24.64
C ALA A 854 34.35 -22.74 -23.51
N MET A 855 35.24 -23.19 -22.61
CA MET A 855 34.88 -24.09 -21.51
C MET A 855 33.86 -23.45 -20.57
N VAL A 856 34.09 -22.19 -20.16
CA VAL A 856 33.15 -21.45 -19.31
C VAL A 856 31.84 -21.18 -20.05
N LEU A 857 31.89 -20.82 -21.33
CA LEU A 857 30.70 -20.62 -22.16
C LEU A 857 29.80 -21.87 -22.17
N LEU A 858 30.39 -23.05 -22.39
CA LEU A 858 29.68 -24.33 -22.40
C LEU A 858 29.12 -24.69 -21.02
N GLY A 859 29.85 -24.38 -19.95
CA GLY A 859 29.41 -24.57 -18.57
C GLY A 859 28.26 -23.65 -18.14
N VAL A 860 28.25 -22.39 -18.57
CA VAL A 860 27.30 -21.37 -18.09
C VAL A 860 26.03 -21.30 -18.94
N ARG A 861 26.10 -21.58 -20.25
CA ARG A 861 24.92 -21.44 -21.12
C ARG A 861 23.73 -22.29 -20.65
N GLY A 862 23.97 -23.51 -20.17
CA GLY A 862 22.90 -24.38 -19.67
C GLY A 862 22.11 -23.75 -18.52
N LEU A 863 22.78 -23.03 -17.61
CA LEU A 863 22.14 -22.27 -16.52
C LEU A 863 21.18 -21.22 -17.06
N CYS A 864 21.57 -20.53 -18.15
CA CYS A 864 20.78 -19.48 -18.79
C CYS A 864 19.45 -19.98 -19.40
N LYS A 865 19.23 -21.31 -19.47
CA LYS A 865 17.94 -21.89 -19.85
C LYS A 865 16.98 -22.08 -18.68
N SER A 866 17.47 -22.07 -17.44
CA SER A 866 16.61 -22.18 -16.26
C SER A 866 15.75 -20.93 -16.13
N LYS A 867 14.45 -21.14 -15.89
CA LYS A 867 13.51 -20.04 -15.64
C LYS A 867 13.88 -19.31 -14.35
N GLU A 868 14.29 -20.06 -13.34
CA GLU A 868 14.72 -19.57 -12.04
C GLU A 868 16.00 -18.73 -12.18
N PHE A 869 17.03 -19.22 -12.87
CA PHE A 869 18.25 -18.45 -13.11
C PHE A 869 18.00 -17.18 -13.94
N SER A 870 17.18 -17.30 -14.99
CA SER A 870 16.80 -16.15 -15.83
C SER A 870 16.09 -15.06 -15.04
N ARG A 871 15.52 -15.34 -13.84
CA ARG A 871 14.94 -14.30 -12.98
C ARG A 871 15.96 -13.31 -12.41
N LEU A 872 17.25 -13.63 -12.44
CA LEU A 872 18.30 -12.68 -12.05
C LEU A 872 18.49 -11.55 -13.06
N VAL A 873 18.16 -11.78 -14.33
CA VAL A 873 18.30 -10.82 -15.44
C VAL A 873 17.08 -9.88 -15.47
N PRO A 874 17.11 -8.63 -15.93
CA PRO A 874 15.90 -7.80 -16.07
C PRO A 874 14.87 -8.40 -17.06
N PRO A 875 13.54 -8.26 -16.83
CA PRO A 875 12.52 -8.80 -17.72
C PRO A 875 12.65 -8.36 -19.20
N SER A 876 13.22 -7.20 -19.47
CA SER A 876 13.52 -6.70 -20.82
C SER A 876 14.48 -7.60 -21.60
N GLU A 877 15.37 -8.31 -20.90
CA GLU A 877 16.49 -9.07 -21.44
C GLU A 877 16.32 -10.60 -21.30
N ARG A 878 15.23 -11.07 -20.68
CA ARG A 878 14.90 -12.51 -20.54
C ARG A 878 14.25 -13.14 -21.78
N ARG A 879 14.43 -12.57 -22.99
CA ARG A 879 13.63 -12.98 -24.16
C ARG A 879 14.11 -14.29 -24.78
N ASN A 880 15.43 -14.50 -24.84
CA ASN A 880 16.04 -15.76 -25.31
C ASN A 880 17.28 -16.10 -24.48
N THR A 881 17.75 -17.35 -24.59
CA THR A 881 18.87 -17.86 -23.80
C THR A 881 20.16 -17.08 -24.07
N GLU A 882 20.40 -16.65 -25.30
CA GLU A 882 21.61 -15.94 -25.71
C GLU A 882 21.66 -14.49 -25.15
N GLN A 883 20.51 -13.82 -24.99
CA GLN A 883 20.41 -12.52 -24.31
C GLN A 883 20.63 -12.66 -22.81
N VAL A 884 20.02 -13.67 -22.19
CA VAL A 884 20.25 -14.00 -20.77
C VAL A 884 21.74 -14.28 -20.54
N LEU A 885 22.39 -15.00 -21.46
CA LEU A 885 23.81 -15.30 -21.40
C LEU A 885 24.68 -14.05 -21.54
N LEU A 886 24.38 -13.16 -22.49
CA LEU A 886 25.10 -11.89 -22.64
C LEU A 886 25.01 -11.05 -21.36
N HIS A 887 23.81 -10.88 -20.80
CA HIS A 887 23.62 -10.16 -19.54
C HIS A 887 24.33 -10.86 -18.37
N THR A 888 24.34 -12.20 -18.36
CA THR A 888 25.02 -12.99 -17.33
C THR A 888 26.52 -12.73 -17.36
N VAL A 889 27.12 -12.74 -18.55
CA VAL A 889 28.54 -12.41 -18.74
C VAL A 889 28.79 -10.98 -18.27
N ASP A 890 28.03 -10.00 -18.75
CA ASP A 890 28.29 -8.57 -18.49
C ASP A 890 28.03 -8.13 -17.04
N HIS A 891 27.08 -8.77 -16.33
CA HIS A 891 26.57 -8.24 -15.05
C HIS A 891 26.46 -9.24 -13.90
N LEU A 892 26.50 -10.55 -14.15
CA LEU A 892 26.26 -11.59 -13.13
C LEU A 892 27.49 -12.43 -12.78
N SER A 893 28.71 -11.93 -13.03
CA SER A 893 29.96 -12.62 -12.67
C SER A 893 30.04 -13.01 -11.18
N ALA A 894 29.42 -12.25 -10.28
CA ALA A 894 29.37 -12.54 -8.85
C ALA A 894 28.51 -13.77 -8.48
N TYR A 895 27.63 -14.23 -9.38
CA TYR A 895 26.80 -15.41 -9.18
C TYR A 895 27.39 -16.66 -9.83
N VAL A 896 28.38 -16.49 -10.71
CA VAL A 896 28.93 -17.55 -11.55
C VAL A 896 30.45 -17.62 -11.30
N PRO A 897 30.92 -18.45 -10.34
CA PRO A 897 32.32 -18.52 -9.93
C PRO A 897 33.30 -18.70 -11.10
N SER A 898 32.93 -19.49 -12.11
CA SER A 898 33.74 -19.71 -13.31
C SER A 898 33.96 -18.43 -14.12
N LEU A 899 33.00 -17.48 -14.15
CA LEU A 899 33.18 -16.17 -14.78
C LEU A 899 34.11 -15.26 -13.97
N GLN A 900 34.01 -15.31 -12.64
CA GLN A 900 34.86 -14.53 -11.75
C GLN A 900 36.33 -14.98 -11.80
N ALA A 901 36.58 -16.26 -12.08
CA ALA A 901 37.90 -16.85 -12.15
C ALA A 901 38.65 -16.61 -13.49
N LEU A 902 38.02 -15.98 -14.48
CA LEU A 902 38.62 -15.76 -15.81
C LEU A 902 39.65 -14.62 -15.84
N SER A 903 40.64 -14.73 -16.72
CA SER A 903 41.54 -13.64 -17.07
C SER A 903 40.80 -12.55 -17.88
N THR A 904 41.31 -11.32 -17.90
CA THR A 904 40.72 -10.22 -18.67
C THR A 904 40.65 -10.54 -20.18
N GLU A 905 41.65 -11.25 -20.71
CA GLU A 905 41.69 -11.67 -22.12
C GLU A 905 40.63 -12.75 -22.39
N CYS A 906 40.55 -13.80 -21.55
CA CYS A 906 39.49 -14.82 -21.61
C CYS A 906 38.08 -14.19 -21.59
N TYR A 907 37.85 -13.23 -20.71
CA TYR A 907 36.57 -12.56 -20.56
C TYR A 907 36.19 -11.76 -21.81
N THR A 908 37.17 -11.16 -22.49
CA THR A 908 36.96 -10.43 -23.76
C THR A 908 36.60 -11.40 -24.89
N HIS A 909 37.34 -12.52 -25.02
CA HIS A 909 37.03 -13.56 -26.00
C HIS A 909 35.63 -14.16 -25.78
N LEU A 910 35.27 -14.42 -24.52
CA LEU A 910 33.94 -14.90 -24.13
C LEU A 910 32.83 -13.92 -24.55
N GLY A 911 32.96 -12.64 -24.17
CA GLY A 911 31.97 -11.62 -24.52
C GLY A 911 31.78 -11.46 -26.03
N ASN A 912 32.87 -11.45 -26.79
CA ASN A 912 32.82 -11.36 -28.25
C ASN A 912 32.14 -12.60 -28.87
N ALA A 913 32.48 -13.82 -28.40
CA ALA A 913 31.83 -15.03 -28.90
C ALA A 913 30.32 -15.07 -28.60
N VAL A 914 29.88 -14.63 -27.41
CA VAL A 914 28.46 -14.55 -27.05
C VAL A 914 27.71 -13.53 -27.93
N ARG A 915 28.33 -12.39 -28.28
CA ARG A 915 27.73 -11.43 -29.24
C ARG A 915 27.57 -12.04 -30.62
N VAL A 916 28.59 -12.74 -31.14
CA VAL A 916 28.49 -13.46 -32.42
C VAL A 916 27.39 -14.53 -32.37
N MET A 917 27.23 -15.25 -31.25
CA MET A 917 26.15 -16.24 -31.07
C MET A 917 24.75 -15.61 -31.10
N LEU A 918 24.60 -14.38 -30.60
CA LEU A 918 23.33 -13.67 -30.62
C LEU A 918 22.91 -13.26 -32.04
N ASP A 919 23.90 -12.88 -32.86
CA ASP A 919 23.70 -12.47 -34.25
C ASP A 919 23.54 -13.69 -35.19
N PHE A 920 24.27 -14.78 -34.94
CA PHE A 920 24.26 -15.99 -35.76
C PHE A 920 24.29 -17.30 -34.94
N ASN A 921 23.25 -18.11 -35.15
CA ASN A 921 23.16 -19.46 -34.61
C ASN A 921 23.47 -20.50 -35.69
N PHE A 922 24.61 -21.18 -35.54
CA PHE A 922 25.10 -22.24 -36.41
C PHE A 922 24.19 -23.47 -36.42
N ALA A 923 23.59 -23.85 -35.28
CA ALA A 923 22.64 -24.95 -35.23
C ALA A 923 21.38 -24.66 -36.07
N GLN A 924 20.87 -23.41 -36.02
CA GLN A 924 19.76 -22.96 -36.86
C GLN A 924 20.15 -22.92 -38.35
N PHE A 925 21.41 -22.59 -38.66
CA PHE A 925 21.93 -22.65 -40.03
C PHE A 925 21.95 -24.08 -40.57
N VAL A 926 22.52 -25.04 -39.82
CA VAL A 926 22.58 -26.46 -40.19
C VAL A 926 21.17 -27.05 -40.39
N GLN A 927 20.18 -26.59 -39.62
CA GLN A 927 18.79 -27.06 -39.74
C GLN A 927 18.00 -26.35 -40.85
N GLY A 928 18.55 -25.34 -41.52
CA GLY A 928 17.83 -24.55 -42.54
C GLY A 928 16.74 -23.61 -41.96
N GLU A 929 16.76 -23.39 -40.64
CA GLU A 929 15.86 -22.48 -39.93
C GLU A 929 16.23 -21.01 -40.18
N ASN A 930 17.53 -20.71 -40.24
CA ASN A 930 18.03 -19.41 -40.65
C ASN A 930 17.60 -19.04 -42.08
N ASN A 931 17.62 -17.75 -42.40
CA ASN A 931 17.50 -17.21 -43.75
C ASN A 931 18.84 -16.56 -44.18
N PRO A 932 19.01 -16.15 -45.44
CA PRO A 932 20.19 -15.43 -45.91
C PRO A 932 20.60 -14.23 -45.04
N ASN A 933 19.66 -13.49 -44.48
CA ASN A 933 19.98 -12.36 -43.59
C ASN A 933 20.73 -12.78 -42.31
N SER A 934 20.56 -13.99 -41.79
CA SER A 934 21.41 -14.49 -40.69
C SER A 934 22.89 -14.59 -41.11
N VAL A 935 23.18 -14.92 -42.37
CA VAL A 935 24.56 -14.96 -42.89
C VAL A 935 25.12 -13.55 -43.05
N TRP A 936 24.29 -12.59 -43.43
CA TRP A 936 24.68 -11.17 -43.44
C TRP A 936 24.98 -10.65 -42.03
N LEU A 937 24.15 -10.99 -41.04
CA LEU A 937 24.42 -10.66 -39.63
C LEU A 937 25.74 -11.27 -39.14
N LEU A 938 26.07 -12.49 -39.59
CA LEU A 938 27.36 -13.10 -39.33
C LEU A 938 28.52 -12.29 -39.95
N GLN A 939 28.40 -11.84 -41.20
CA GLN A 939 29.42 -10.98 -41.83
C GLN A 939 29.62 -9.66 -41.07
N CYS A 940 28.53 -9.03 -40.63
CA CYS A 940 28.57 -7.84 -39.79
C CYS A 940 29.26 -8.11 -38.45
N ALA A 941 28.96 -9.24 -37.80
CA ALA A 941 29.59 -9.65 -36.55
C ALA A 941 31.08 -9.96 -36.73
N LEU A 942 31.49 -10.55 -37.84
CA LEU A 942 32.90 -10.78 -38.20
C LEU A 942 33.67 -9.46 -38.32
N GLY A 943 33.09 -8.45 -38.97
CA GLY A 943 33.70 -7.12 -39.06
C GLY A 943 33.81 -6.38 -37.71
N ARG A 944 32.89 -6.64 -36.77
CA ARG A 944 32.85 -6.00 -35.45
C ARG A 944 33.74 -6.70 -34.41
N ASP A 945 33.61 -8.02 -34.30
CA ASP A 945 34.15 -8.83 -33.20
C ASP A 945 35.35 -9.71 -33.63
N GLY A 946 35.62 -9.80 -34.93
CA GLY A 946 36.78 -10.49 -35.52
C GLY A 946 36.58 -11.99 -35.78
N MET A 947 37.43 -12.54 -36.64
CA MET A 947 37.42 -13.97 -37.03
C MET A 947 37.67 -14.92 -35.85
N GLN A 948 38.45 -14.50 -34.85
CA GLN A 948 38.70 -15.28 -33.63
C GLN A 948 37.41 -15.55 -32.84
N ALA A 949 36.56 -14.52 -32.67
CA ALA A 949 35.28 -14.65 -31.98
C ALA A 949 34.33 -15.60 -32.72
N PHE A 950 34.35 -15.58 -34.06
CA PHE A 950 33.58 -16.52 -34.87
C PHE A 950 34.09 -17.96 -34.75
N ARG A 951 35.40 -18.20 -34.79
CA ARG A 951 35.98 -19.55 -34.58
C ARG A 951 35.59 -20.12 -33.22
N LEU A 952 35.69 -19.30 -32.18
CA LEU A 952 35.27 -19.65 -30.81
C LEU A 952 33.77 -19.95 -30.72
N CYS A 953 32.95 -19.12 -31.34
CA CYS A 953 31.51 -19.32 -31.45
C CYS A 953 31.16 -20.63 -32.17
N LEU A 954 31.81 -20.94 -33.29
CA LEU A 954 31.63 -22.20 -34.02
C LEU A 954 32.05 -23.42 -33.21
N LEU A 955 33.19 -23.35 -32.51
CA LEU A 955 33.65 -24.41 -31.61
C LEU A 955 32.60 -24.69 -30.53
N ALA A 956 32.15 -23.64 -29.82
CA ALA A 956 31.15 -23.77 -28.77
C ALA A 956 29.83 -24.34 -29.32
N GLN A 957 29.35 -23.86 -30.46
CA GLN A 957 28.10 -24.36 -31.06
C GLN A 957 28.21 -25.80 -31.57
N ALA A 958 29.35 -26.20 -32.13
CA ALA A 958 29.60 -27.60 -32.48
C ALA A 958 29.62 -28.51 -31.24
N CYS A 959 30.30 -28.09 -30.17
CA CYS A 959 30.34 -28.84 -28.91
C CYS A 959 28.95 -28.97 -28.28
N MET A 960 28.15 -27.91 -28.30
CA MET A 960 26.77 -27.93 -27.80
C MET A 960 25.87 -28.89 -28.56
N LEU A 961 26.00 -28.96 -29.90
CA LEU A 961 25.27 -29.92 -30.73
C LEU A 961 25.64 -31.35 -30.34
N CYS A 962 26.93 -31.63 -30.18
CA CYS A 962 27.42 -32.94 -29.74
C CYS A 962 26.99 -33.28 -28.30
N GLY A 963 26.83 -32.27 -27.44
CA GLY A 963 26.41 -32.39 -26.05
C GLY A 963 24.94 -32.71 -25.83
N VAL A 964 24.07 -32.55 -26.85
CA VAL A 964 22.62 -32.82 -26.73
C VAL A 964 22.33 -34.25 -26.23
N SER A 965 23.18 -35.22 -26.59
CA SER A 965 23.08 -36.62 -26.15
C SER A 965 23.52 -36.88 -24.69
N GLY A 966 23.95 -35.86 -23.96
CA GLY A 966 24.45 -35.97 -22.58
C GLY A 966 23.41 -36.53 -21.59
N THR A 967 22.11 -36.37 -21.88
CA THR A 967 21.04 -36.97 -21.07
C THR A 967 21.02 -38.50 -21.14
N SER A 968 21.49 -39.06 -22.26
CA SER A 968 21.51 -40.50 -22.51
C SER A 968 22.85 -41.13 -22.13
N THR A 969 23.97 -40.50 -22.50
CA THR A 969 25.32 -40.99 -22.21
C THR A 969 26.33 -39.84 -22.16
N VAL A 970 27.36 -39.99 -21.33
CA VAL A 970 28.54 -39.12 -21.31
C VAL A 970 29.81 -39.82 -21.84
N ASN A 971 29.68 -41.08 -22.28
CA ASN A 971 30.81 -41.93 -22.73
C ASN A 971 31.10 -41.80 -24.24
N GLY A 972 30.84 -40.62 -24.82
CA GLY A 972 30.92 -40.36 -26.26
C GLY A 972 29.73 -39.55 -26.77
N SER A 973 29.76 -39.11 -28.03
CA SER A 973 28.65 -38.37 -28.64
C SER A 973 27.80 -39.30 -29.50
N LEU A 974 26.52 -39.46 -29.18
CA LEU A 974 25.56 -40.15 -30.06
C LEU A 974 25.06 -39.24 -31.19
N PHE A 975 25.16 -37.92 -30.99
CA PHE A 975 24.74 -36.94 -31.97
C PHE A 975 25.67 -36.91 -33.19
N LEU A 976 27.00 -36.90 -32.96
CA LEU A 976 28.00 -36.84 -34.04
C LEU A 976 28.23 -38.22 -34.68
N ASN A 977 27.20 -38.74 -35.34
CA ASN A 977 27.27 -39.92 -36.19
C ASN A 977 27.69 -39.55 -37.63
N GLU A 978 27.89 -40.52 -38.50
CA GLU A 978 28.39 -40.27 -39.88
C GLU A 978 27.47 -39.33 -40.68
N LEU A 979 26.15 -39.50 -40.57
CA LEU A 979 25.17 -38.71 -41.33
C LEU A 979 25.16 -37.25 -40.86
N ASN A 980 25.14 -37.02 -39.54
CA ASN A 980 25.19 -35.67 -38.96
C ASN A 980 26.56 -35.02 -39.18
N GLY A 981 27.65 -35.79 -39.05
CA GLY A 981 29.01 -35.33 -39.28
C GLY A 981 29.19 -34.76 -40.69
N ARG A 982 28.71 -35.47 -41.72
CA ARG A 982 28.73 -34.97 -43.12
C ARG A 982 27.95 -33.68 -43.30
N CYS A 983 26.82 -33.52 -42.60
CA CYS A 983 26.02 -32.29 -42.66
C CYS A 983 26.76 -31.10 -42.05
N ILE A 984 27.42 -31.30 -40.91
CA ILE A 984 28.23 -30.27 -40.25
C ILE A 984 29.44 -29.91 -41.13
N VAL A 985 30.15 -30.89 -41.71
CA VAL A 985 31.26 -30.65 -42.65
C VAL A 985 30.81 -29.80 -43.85
N LYS A 986 29.65 -30.12 -44.44
CA LYS A 986 29.07 -29.32 -45.54
C LYS A 986 28.73 -27.89 -45.11
N ALA A 987 28.16 -27.71 -43.91
CA ALA A 987 27.85 -26.39 -43.37
C ALA A 987 29.11 -25.56 -43.14
N LEU A 988 30.13 -26.13 -42.49
CA LEU A 988 31.41 -25.47 -42.26
C LEU A 988 32.13 -25.13 -43.57
N SER A 989 32.11 -26.06 -44.54
CA SER A 989 32.69 -25.82 -45.87
C SER A 989 32.03 -24.65 -46.59
N SER A 990 30.71 -24.48 -46.44
CA SER A 990 29.99 -23.35 -47.03
C SER A 990 30.34 -22.00 -46.40
N LEU A 991 30.72 -21.98 -45.11
CA LEU A 991 31.07 -20.76 -44.37
C LEU A 991 32.56 -20.36 -44.48
N ARG A 992 33.40 -21.16 -45.15
CA ARG A 992 34.86 -20.93 -45.22
C ARG A 992 35.27 -19.61 -45.87
N GLN A 993 34.46 -19.08 -46.79
CA GLN A 993 34.69 -17.81 -47.50
C GLN A 993 33.55 -16.82 -47.24
N VAL A 994 32.98 -16.85 -46.04
CA VAL A 994 31.80 -16.04 -45.73
C VAL A 994 32.06 -14.53 -45.78
N GLU A 995 33.30 -14.06 -45.63
CA GLU A 995 33.63 -12.62 -45.71
C GLU A 995 33.61 -12.08 -47.16
N ASP A 996 33.96 -12.92 -48.14
CA ASP A 996 34.18 -12.49 -49.53
C ASP A 996 33.00 -12.80 -50.46
N VAL A 997 32.02 -13.58 -50.00
CA VAL A 997 30.91 -14.10 -50.81
C VAL A 997 29.59 -13.53 -50.30
N GLU A 998 28.69 -13.16 -51.22
CA GLU A 998 27.37 -12.63 -50.84
C GLU A 998 26.57 -13.61 -49.94
N PRO A 999 25.82 -13.10 -48.94
CA PRO A 999 25.07 -13.92 -47.98
C PRO A 999 24.15 -14.95 -48.62
N HIS A 1000 23.44 -14.55 -49.69
CA HIS A 1000 22.48 -15.38 -50.39
C HIS A 1000 23.16 -16.58 -51.06
N VAL A 1001 24.32 -16.37 -51.69
CA VAL A 1001 25.11 -17.41 -52.35
C VAL A 1001 25.59 -18.41 -51.31
N THR A 1002 26.12 -17.92 -50.18
CA THR A 1002 26.63 -18.77 -49.09
C THR A 1002 25.53 -19.66 -48.51
N TYR A 1003 24.37 -19.09 -48.20
CA TYR A 1003 23.22 -19.84 -47.66
C TYR A 1003 22.70 -20.89 -48.65
N TRP A 1004 22.41 -20.49 -49.89
CA TRP A 1004 21.82 -21.41 -50.88
C TRP A 1004 22.81 -22.46 -51.39
N ARG A 1005 24.12 -22.17 -51.37
CA ARG A 1005 25.18 -23.18 -51.62
C ARG A 1005 25.13 -24.30 -50.59
N TYR A 1006 24.89 -23.98 -49.31
CA TYR A 1006 24.72 -25.01 -48.28
C TYR A 1006 23.46 -25.85 -48.52
N ILE A 1007 22.29 -25.22 -48.71
CA ILE A 1007 21.03 -25.92 -48.93
C ILE A 1007 21.09 -26.81 -50.18
N SER A 1008 21.71 -26.33 -51.26
CA SER A 1008 21.89 -27.11 -52.49
C SER A 1008 22.83 -28.30 -52.28
N SER A 1009 23.93 -28.13 -51.55
CA SER A 1009 24.84 -29.21 -51.18
C SER A 1009 24.17 -30.30 -50.32
N ARG A 1010 23.14 -29.93 -49.54
CA ARG A 1010 22.28 -30.87 -48.80
C ARG A 1010 21.30 -31.60 -49.72
N ALA A 1011 20.73 -30.92 -50.72
CA ALA A 1011 19.88 -31.52 -51.74
C ALA A 1011 20.62 -32.59 -52.55
N GLU A 1012 21.84 -32.30 -52.98
CA GLU A 1012 22.70 -33.25 -53.71
C GLU A 1012 22.97 -34.52 -52.90
N ALA A 1013 23.18 -34.40 -51.58
CA ALA A 1013 23.39 -35.54 -50.70
C ALA A 1013 22.15 -36.44 -50.56
N LEU A 1014 20.97 -35.92 -50.91
CA LEU A 1014 19.69 -36.64 -50.94
C LEU A 1014 19.28 -37.06 -52.36
N ASN A 1015 20.20 -36.99 -53.33
CA ASN A 1015 19.95 -37.25 -54.76
C ASN A 1015 18.90 -36.31 -55.40
N LEU A 1016 18.71 -35.11 -54.87
CA LEU A 1016 17.84 -34.08 -55.44
C LEU A 1016 18.67 -33.08 -56.26
N SER A 1017 18.46 -33.03 -57.58
CA SER A 1017 19.07 -32.01 -58.45
C SER A 1017 18.27 -30.71 -58.39
N VAL A 1018 18.88 -29.64 -57.90
CA VAL A 1018 18.24 -28.32 -57.80
C VAL A 1018 18.26 -27.63 -59.16
N GLN A 1019 17.09 -27.47 -59.78
CA GLN A 1019 16.91 -26.78 -61.07
C GLN A 1019 15.80 -25.73 -61.05
N THR A 1020 14.86 -25.87 -60.12
CA THR A 1020 13.69 -24.98 -59.97
C THR A 1020 13.63 -24.42 -58.55
N PRO A 1021 12.94 -23.29 -58.33
CA PRO A 1021 12.71 -22.76 -56.98
C PRO A 1021 12.00 -23.76 -56.07
N SER A 1022 11.13 -24.63 -56.62
CA SER A 1022 10.43 -25.65 -55.82
C SER A 1022 11.39 -26.73 -55.33
N HIS A 1023 12.47 -27.03 -56.06
CA HIS A 1023 13.52 -27.93 -55.56
C HIS A 1023 14.30 -27.30 -54.40
N LEU A 1024 14.51 -25.98 -54.38
CA LEU A 1024 15.11 -25.28 -53.24
C LEU A 1024 14.21 -25.32 -52.00
N VAL A 1025 12.89 -25.15 -52.18
CA VAL A 1025 11.92 -25.30 -51.09
C VAL A 1025 11.95 -26.72 -50.52
N LEU A 1026 11.90 -27.75 -51.38
CA LEU A 1026 12.01 -29.15 -50.98
C LEU A 1026 13.32 -29.44 -50.23
N ALA A 1027 14.44 -28.90 -50.71
CA ALA A 1027 15.74 -29.02 -50.04
C ALA A 1027 15.74 -28.38 -48.65
N ARG A 1028 15.13 -27.20 -48.50
CA ARG A 1028 15.01 -26.51 -47.21
C ARG A 1028 14.08 -27.26 -46.26
N ILE A 1029 12.93 -27.77 -46.73
CA ILE A 1029 12.03 -28.63 -45.95
C ILE A 1029 12.78 -29.87 -45.47
N ALA A 1030 13.57 -30.52 -46.33
CA ALA A 1030 14.36 -31.69 -45.96
C ALA A 1030 15.38 -31.38 -44.84
N CYS A 1031 15.99 -30.19 -44.83
CA CYS A 1031 16.82 -29.73 -43.73
C CYS A 1031 16.01 -29.55 -42.43
N LEU A 1032 14.85 -28.87 -42.51
CA LEU A 1032 13.98 -28.60 -41.36
C LEU A 1032 13.40 -29.89 -40.74
N THR A 1033 13.08 -30.89 -41.56
CA THR A 1033 12.59 -32.20 -41.11
C THR A 1033 13.71 -33.17 -40.73
N ARG A 1034 14.97 -32.73 -40.76
CA ARG A 1034 16.17 -33.54 -40.47
C ARG A 1034 16.27 -34.82 -41.33
N THR A 1035 15.85 -34.72 -42.59
CA THR A 1035 15.93 -35.84 -43.55
C THR A 1035 17.37 -36.04 -44.01
N LEU A 1036 17.95 -37.20 -43.67
CA LEU A 1036 19.35 -37.51 -43.98
C LEU A 1036 19.51 -38.61 -45.05
N GLU A 1037 18.47 -39.38 -45.30
CA GLU A 1037 18.49 -40.52 -46.23
C GLU A 1037 17.67 -40.24 -47.51
N PRO A 1038 18.11 -40.69 -48.69
CA PRO A 1038 17.37 -40.52 -49.95
C PRO A 1038 15.99 -41.18 -49.96
N SER A 1039 15.79 -42.30 -49.26
CA SER A 1039 14.50 -42.98 -49.11
C SER A 1039 13.46 -42.07 -48.43
N ALA A 1040 13.84 -41.48 -47.29
CA ALA A 1040 13.01 -40.57 -46.53
C ALA A 1040 12.73 -39.23 -47.24
N MET A 1041 13.48 -38.91 -48.30
CA MET A 1041 13.22 -37.74 -49.17
C MET A 1041 12.02 -37.95 -50.09
N LEU A 1042 11.75 -39.19 -50.51
CA LEU A 1042 10.59 -39.51 -51.36
C LEU A 1042 9.28 -39.21 -50.64
N GLU A 1043 9.18 -39.54 -49.35
CA GLU A 1043 8.02 -39.20 -48.49
C GLU A 1043 7.78 -37.68 -48.45
N VAL A 1044 8.85 -36.89 -48.28
CA VAL A 1044 8.76 -35.42 -48.25
C VAL A 1044 8.29 -34.86 -49.60
N GLN A 1045 8.73 -35.46 -50.72
CA GLN A 1045 8.27 -35.08 -52.06
C GLN A 1045 6.79 -35.42 -52.28
N GLU A 1046 6.35 -36.59 -51.84
CA GLU A 1046 4.94 -37.00 -51.93
C GLU A 1046 4.04 -36.05 -51.15
N ASP A 1047 4.40 -35.71 -49.91
CA ASP A 1047 3.65 -34.76 -49.08
C ASP A 1047 3.58 -33.37 -49.71
N TRP A 1048 4.66 -32.90 -50.34
CA TRP A 1048 4.70 -31.62 -51.05
C TRP A 1048 3.81 -31.59 -52.30
N ILE A 1049 3.76 -32.68 -53.06
CA ILE A 1049 2.94 -32.78 -54.29
C ILE A 1049 1.44 -32.76 -53.95
N GLN A 1050 1.06 -33.27 -52.77
CA GLN A 1050 -0.32 -33.30 -52.32
C GLN A 1050 -0.84 -31.94 -51.81
N LEU A 1051 0.01 -30.91 -51.74
CA LEU A 1051 -0.42 -29.53 -51.42
C LEU A 1051 -1.05 -28.87 -52.65
N SER A 1052 -2.05 -28.02 -52.42
CA SER A 1052 -2.66 -27.21 -53.48
C SER A 1052 -1.70 -26.14 -54.01
N ASP A 1053 -1.96 -25.62 -55.20
CA ASP A 1053 -1.13 -24.55 -55.81
C ASP A 1053 -1.01 -23.34 -54.89
N ARG A 1054 -2.12 -22.89 -54.29
CA ARG A 1054 -2.14 -21.79 -53.32
C ARG A 1054 -1.27 -22.07 -52.08
N GLU A 1055 -1.35 -23.27 -51.52
CA GLU A 1055 -0.53 -23.63 -50.35
C GLU A 1055 0.96 -23.62 -50.69
N ARG A 1056 1.32 -24.12 -51.89
CA ARG A 1056 2.70 -24.09 -52.38
C ARG A 1056 3.20 -22.67 -52.62
N ASP A 1057 2.38 -21.77 -53.17
CA ASP A 1057 2.74 -20.36 -53.39
C ASP A 1057 3.07 -19.65 -52.07
N VAL A 1058 2.25 -19.83 -51.01
CA VAL A 1058 2.54 -19.26 -49.69
C VAL A 1058 3.81 -19.87 -49.09
N LEU A 1059 4.03 -21.18 -49.24
CA LEU A 1059 5.24 -21.83 -48.75
C LEU A 1059 6.49 -21.41 -49.53
N HIS A 1060 6.36 -21.04 -50.80
CA HIS A 1060 7.44 -20.40 -51.56
C HIS A 1060 7.87 -19.11 -50.90
N ASP A 1061 6.94 -18.24 -50.49
CA ASP A 1061 7.27 -17.02 -49.75
C ASP A 1061 7.89 -17.32 -48.39
N VAL A 1062 7.33 -18.27 -47.63
CA VAL A 1062 7.85 -18.70 -46.32
C VAL A 1062 9.31 -19.17 -46.42
N PHE A 1063 9.65 -19.94 -47.47
CA PHE A 1063 10.92 -20.64 -47.56
C PHE A 1063 11.97 -19.98 -48.47
N LEU A 1064 11.59 -19.07 -49.39
CA LEU A 1064 12.54 -18.46 -50.33
C LEU A 1064 12.90 -17.01 -50.00
N LEU A 1065 12.04 -16.27 -49.26
CA LEU A 1065 12.35 -14.89 -48.90
C LEU A 1065 13.64 -14.79 -48.06
N ASP A 1066 14.49 -13.84 -48.42
CA ASP A 1066 15.86 -13.73 -47.91
C ASP A 1066 15.93 -13.08 -46.51
N GLY A 1067 14.96 -12.24 -46.20
CA GLY A 1067 14.92 -11.44 -44.98
C GLY A 1067 15.96 -10.33 -44.95
N HIS A 1068 16.52 -9.96 -46.10
CA HIS A 1068 17.55 -8.94 -46.27
C HIS A 1068 17.06 -7.83 -47.21
N GLU A 1069 16.87 -8.13 -48.49
CA GLU A 1069 16.24 -7.22 -49.45
C GLU A 1069 14.72 -7.24 -49.31
N HIS A 1070 14.16 -8.44 -49.11
CA HIS A 1070 12.73 -8.65 -48.93
C HIS A 1070 12.42 -9.04 -47.49
N LYS A 1071 11.47 -8.35 -46.85
CA LYS A 1071 11.10 -8.67 -45.47
C LYS A 1071 10.56 -10.09 -45.36
N ALA A 1072 11.11 -10.85 -44.41
CA ALA A 1072 10.74 -12.25 -44.21
C ALA A 1072 10.42 -12.58 -42.75
N PHE A 1073 9.63 -13.63 -42.54
CA PHE A 1073 9.49 -14.26 -41.23
C PHE A 1073 10.57 -15.33 -41.05
N MET A 1074 11.19 -15.36 -39.87
CA MET A 1074 12.04 -16.45 -39.44
C MET A 1074 11.33 -17.19 -38.31
N PHE A 1075 10.82 -18.39 -38.61
CA PHE A 1075 10.08 -19.21 -37.67
C PHE A 1075 11.02 -19.98 -36.75
N LEU A 1076 11.19 -19.48 -35.52
CA LEU A 1076 11.99 -20.12 -34.51
C LEU A 1076 11.34 -21.42 -34.05
N TYR A 1077 12.13 -22.48 -33.84
CA TYR A 1077 11.65 -23.83 -33.49
C TYR A 1077 10.85 -24.53 -34.60
N LEU A 1078 10.87 -24.02 -35.83
CA LEU A 1078 10.22 -24.68 -36.96
C LEU A 1078 10.73 -26.12 -37.21
N PRO A 1079 12.04 -26.43 -37.11
CA PRO A 1079 12.51 -27.81 -37.24
C PRO A 1079 11.93 -28.76 -36.19
N LEU A 1080 11.71 -28.28 -34.96
CA LEU A 1080 11.09 -29.07 -33.90
C LEU A 1080 9.60 -29.28 -34.20
N PHE A 1081 8.89 -28.23 -34.61
CA PHE A 1081 7.48 -28.32 -34.99
C PHE A 1081 7.26 -29.32 -36.14
N LEU A 1082 8.03 -29.22 -37.23
CA LEU A 1082 7.87 -30.12 -38.39
C LEU A 1082 8.30 -31.55 -38.08
N ALA A 1083 9.34 -31.76 -37.26
CA ALA A 1083 9.74 -33.10 -36.82
C ALA A 1083 8.66 -33.76 -35.94
N ASN A 1084 8.04 -32.99 -35.04
CA ASN A 1084 6.95 -33.48 -34.19
C ASN A 1084 5.70 -33.76 -35.03
N ALA A 1085 5.36 -32.88 -35.97
CA ALA A 1085 4.25 -33.08 -36.90
C ALA A 1085 4.43 -34.33 -37.77
N ARG A 1086 5.65 -34.57 -38.29
CA ARG A 1086 5.98 -35.78 -39.05
C ARG A 1086 5.90 -37.06 -38.21
N SER A 1087 6.29 -36.98 -36.93
CA SER A 1087 6.24 -38.13 -36.01
C SER A 1087 4.84 -38.43 -35.50
N ASN A 1088 3.93 -37.46 -35.57
CA ASN A 1088 2.54 -37.60 -35.19
C ASN A 1088 1.74 -38.24 -36.34
N PRO A 1089 1.18 -39.46 -36.16
CA PRO A 1089 0.48 -40.18 -37.22
C PRO A 1089 -0.82 -39.50 -37.66
N ASP A 1090 -1.44 -38.69 -36.80
CA ASP A 1090 -2.74 -38.06 -37.07
C ASP A 1090 -2.58 -36.70 -37.77
N LEU A 1091 -1.46 -36.00 -37.54
CA LEU A 1091 -1.17 -34.71 -38.18
C LEU A 1091 -0.37 -34.88 -39.49
N GLY A 1092 0.71 -35.68 -39.45
CA GLY A 1092 1.66 -35.84 -40.55
C GLY A 1092 2.40 -34.57 -40.96
N LEU A 1093 3.42 -34.72 -41.83
CA LEU A 1093 4.17 -33.57 -42.35
C LEU A 1093 3.29 -32.68 -43.24
N GLN A 1094 2.41 -33.27 -44.05
CA GLN A 1094 1.44 -32.53 -44.87
C GLN A 1094 0.54 -31.62 -44.02
N GLY A 1095 -0.02 -32.13 -42.91
CA GLY A 1095 -0.83 -31.32 -42.00
C GLY A 1095 -0.03 -30.21 -41.32
N GLY A 1096 1.21 -30.50 -40.93
CA GLY A 1096 2.14 -29.49 -40.41
C GLY A 1096 2.44 -28.35 -41.40
N LEU A 1097 2.67 -28.66 -42.69
CA LEU A 1097 2.89 -27.66 -43.73
C LEU A 1097 1.64 -26.81 -44.01
N LYS A 1098 0.45 -27.43 -44.04
CA LYS A 1098 -0.83 -26.70 -44.17
C LYS A 1098 -1.06 -25.76 -42.99
N PHE A 1099 -0.76 -26.20 -41.78
CA PHE A 1099 -0.86 -25.36 -40.60
C PHE A 1099 0.13 -24.18 -40.63
N LEU A 1100 1.32 -24.37 -41.20
CA LEU A 1100 2.28 -23.27 -41.37
C LEU A 1100 1.76 -22.17 -42.31
N VAL A 1101 1.04 -22.54 -43.37
CA VAL A 1101 0.34 -21.58 -44.25
C VAL A 1101 -0.67 -20.74 -43.46
N GLU A 1102 -1.42 -21.36 -42.53
CA GLU A 1102 -2.39 -20.64 -41.71
C GLU A 1102 -1.75 -19.71 -40.68
N ILE A 1103 -0.63 -20.12 -40.09
CA ILE A 1103 0.17 -19.25 -39.22
C ILE A 1103 0.64 -18.04 -40.05
N TYR A 1104 1.19 -18.26 -41.23
CA TYR A 1104 1.65 -17.19 -42.12
C TYR A 1104 0.50 -16.23 -42.46
N ASP A 1105 -0.65 -16.73 -42.93
CA ASP A 1105 -1.84 -15.93 -43.23
C ASP A 1105 -2.33 -15.15 -42.01
N LYS A 1106 -2.28 -15.73 -40.81
CA LYS A 1106 -2.64 -15.03 -39.56
C LYS A 1106 -1.64 -13.91 -39.24
N LEU A 1107 -0.34 -14.14 -39.40
CA LEU A 1107 0.69 -13.12 -39.17
C LEU A 1107 0.58 -11.94 -40.16
N ILE A 1108 0.28 -12.23 -41.42
CA ILE A 1108 0.04 -11.20 -42.45
C ILE A 1108 -1.20 -10.38 -42.11
N ARG A 1109 -2.34 -11.03 -41.76
CA ARG A 1109 -3.57 -10.35 -41.33
C ARG A 1109 -3.35 -9.44 -40.12
N HIS A 1110 -2.50 -9.86 -39.19
CA HIS A 1110 -2.11 -9.04 -38.03
C HIS A 1110 -1.08 -7.95 -38.33
N LYS A 1111 -0.68 -7.73 -39.60
CA LYS A 1111 0.32 -6.74 -40.02
C LYS A 1111 1.64 -6.91 -39.27
N CYS A 1112 2.14 -8.15 -39.12
CA CYS A 1112 3.37 -8.40 -38.37
C CYS A 1112 4.65 -7.95 -39.12
N LEU A 1113 4.63 -7.85 -40.45
CA LEU A 1113 5.76 -7.35 -41.25
C LEU A 1113 6.00 -5.83 -41.14
N THR A 1114 5.11 -5.08 -40.47
CA THR A 1114 5.33 -3.64 -40.20
C THR A 1114 6.36 -3.41 -39.09
N LEU A 1115 6.78 -4.45 -38.35
CA LEU A 1115 7.83 -4.34 -37.33
C LEU A 1115 9.18 -3.94 -37.96
N ALA A 1116 10.02 -3.28 -37.17
CA ALA A 1116 11.33 -2.79 -37.60
C ALA A 1116 12.30 -3.95 -37.89
N GLY A 1117 13.19 -3.74 -38.87
CA GLY A 1117 14.18 -4.72 -39.30
C GLY A 1117 13.75 -5.55 -40.52
N PRO A 1118 14.71 -6.19 -41.22
CA PRO A 1118 14.45 -6.92 -42.46
C PRO A 1118 13.97 -8.37 -42.22
N THR A 1119 14.18 -8.92 -41.02
CA THR A 1119 13.66 -10.24 -40.61
C THR A 1119 12.85 -10.12 -39.32
N VAL A 1120 11.64 -10.69 -39.31
CA VAL A 1120 10.78 -10.78 -38.12
C VAL A 1120 10.84 -12.19 -37.55
N LYS A 1121 11.40 -12.35 -36.35
CA LYS A 1121 11.49 -13.65 -35.67
C LYS A 1121 10.12 -14.03 -35.07
N VAL A 1122 9.65 -15.24 -35.33
CA VAL A 1122 8.37 -15.78 -34.86
C VAL A 1122 8.62 -17.00 -33.97
N ASP A 1123 8.28 -16.94 -32.69
CA ASP A 1123 8.46 -18.07 -31.77
C ASP A 1123 7.32 -19.09 -31.87
N LEU A 1124 7.66 -20.32 -32.30
CA LEU A 1124 6.73 -21.46 -32.40
C LEU A 1124 6.93 -22.52 -31.31
N SER A 1125 7.74 -22.27 -30.27
CA SER A 1125 8.09 -23.25 -29.23
C SER A 1125 6.87 -23.95 -28.61
N THR A 1126 5.83 -23.19 -28.27
CA THR A 1126 4.60 -23.75 -27.66
C THR A 1126 3.81 -24.61 -28.67
N LEU A 1127 3.74 -24.17 -29.92
CA LEU A 1127 3.06 -24.90 -31.00
C LEU A 1127 3.82 -26.19 -31.37
N ALA A 1128 5.16 -26.17 -31.31
CA ALA A 1128 5.98 -27.34 -31.53
C ALA A 1128 5.68 -28.45 -30.51
N VAL A 1129 5.44 -28.10 -29.24
CA VAL A 1129 5.04 -29.08 -28.21
C VAL A 1129 3.65 -29.64 -28.51
N VAL A 1130 2.69 -28.77 -28.88
CA VAL A 1130 1.31 -29.18 -29.20
C VAL A 1130 1.24 -30.11 -30.42
N ALA A 1131 2.11 -29.92 -31.41
CA ALA A 1131 2.15 -30.77 -32.61
C ALA A 1131 2.42 -32.25 -32.30
N THR A 1132 3.03 -32.56 -31.14
CA THR A 1132 3.29 -33.94 -30.72
C THR A 1132 2.02 -34.71 -30.39
N ASP A 1133 1.04 -34.05 -29.77
CA ASP A 1133 -0.11 -34.72 -29.12
C ASP A 1133 -1.47 -34.37 -29.74
N VAL A 1134 -1.51 -33.50 -30.76
CA VAL A 1134 -2.78 -33.08 -31.36
C VAL A 1134 -3.41 -34.19 -32.22
N GLU A 1135 -4.71 -34.41 -32.04
CA GLU A 1135 -5.46 -35.51 -32.67
C GLU A 1135 -5.82 -35.26 -34.14
N ASP A 1136 -5.95 -34.01 -34.58
CA ASP A 1136 -6.19 -33.69 -35.99
C ASP A 1136 -5.83 -32.23 -36.34
N LEU A 1137 -5.68 -31.96 -37.65
CA LEU A 1137 -5.42 -30.62 -38.16
C LEU A 1137 -6.55 -29.62 -37.78
N PRO A 1138 -7.86 -29.89 -37.96
CA PRO A 1138 -8.93 -28.96 -37.58
C PRO A 1138 -8.89 -28.47 -36.13
N THR A 1139 -8.54 -29.34 -35.18
CA THR A 1139 -8.39 -29.02 -33.76
C THR A 1139 -7.21 -28.09 -33.55
N LEU A 1140 -6.10 -28.33 -34.26
CA LEU A 1140 -4.94 -27.43 -34.28
C LEU A 1140 -5.29 -26.04 -34.86
N ARG A 1141 -6.11 -25.98 -35.93
CA ARG A 1141 -6.64 -24.72 -36.49
C ARG A 1141 -7.48 -23.95 -35.49
N LYS A 1142 -8.46 -24.62 -34.86
CA LYS A 1142 -9.32 -24.04 -33.84
C LYS A 1142 -8.49 -23.54 -32.64
N CYS A 1143 -7.45 -24.27 -32.26
CA CYS A 1143 -6.50 -23.84 -31.23
C CYS A 1143 -5.79 -22.52 -31.62
N LEU A 1144 -5.36 -22.41 -32.87
CA LEU A 1144 -4.76 -21.20 -33.42
C LEU A 1144 -5.74 -20.02 -33.41
N ASP A 1145 -7.03 -20.20 -33.69
CA ASP A 1145 -8.02 -19.12 -33.67
C ASP A 1145 -8.07 -18.39 -32.32
N PHE A 1146 -8.01 -19.15 -31.23
CA PHE A 1146 -7.98 -18.61 -29.86
C PHE A 1146 -6.58 -18.16 -29.42
N ALA A 1147 -5.53 -18.38 -30.22
CA ALA A 1147 -4.18 -17.93 -29.91
C ALA A 1147 -4.05 -16.42 -30.11
N LYS A 1148 -3.32 -15.78 -29.19
CA LYS A 1148 -3.04 -14.34 -29.21
C LYS A 1148 -1.68 -14.09 -29.87
N ILE A 1149 -1.66 -13.22 -30.88
CA ILE A 1149 -0.43 -12.71 -31.49
C ILE A 1149 0.09 -11.56 -30.64
N VAL A 1150 1.27 -11.73 -30.04
CA VAL A 1150 1.93 -10.68 -29.25
C VAL A 1150 3.12 -10.15 -30.05
N LYS A 1151 3.08 -8.85 -30.36
CA LYS A 1151 4.18 -8.15 -31.04
C LYS A 1151 5.12 -7.55 -30.00
N HIS A 1152 6.41 -7.73 -30.21
CA HIS A 1152 7.49 -7.13 -29.43
C HIS A 1152 8.41 -6.34 -30.37
N GLU A 1153 9.27 -5.46 -29.84
CA GLU A 1153 10.13 -4.57 -30.64
C GLU A 1153 10.95 -5.27 -31.74
N LYS A 1154 11.32 -6.54 -31.55
CA LYS A 1154 12.19 -7.32 -32.44
C LYS A 1154 11.60 -8.67 -32.89
N GLY A 1155 10.30 -8.92 -32.69
CA GLY A 1155 9.71 -10.22 -33.04
C GLY A 1155 8.24 -10.41 -32.65
N VAL A 1156 7.73 -11.61 -32.87
CA VAL A 1156 6.35 -12.00 -32.63
C VAL A 1156 6.30 -13.34 -31.89
N THR A 1157 5.44 -13.44 -30.88
CA THR A 1157 5.18 -14.69 -30.17
C THR A 1157 3.72 -15.09 -30.36
N VAL A 1158 3.49 -16.36 -30.73
CA VAL A 1158 2.15 -16.94 -30.83
C VAL A 1158 1.80 -17.59 -29.49
N LEU A 1159 0.98 -16.92 -28.69
CA LEU A 1159 0.67 -17.35 -27.32
C LEU A 1159 -0.67 -18.08 -27.27
N LEU A 1160 -0.64 -19.35 -26.83
CA LEU A 1160 -1.85 -20.13 -26.61
C LEU A 1160 -2.58 -19.63 -25.35
N THR A 1161 -3.87 -19.34 -25.50
CA THR A 1161 -4.70 -18.85 -24.38
C THR A 1161 -5.33 -20.02 -23.63
N SER A 1162 -5.96 -19.75 -22.48
CA SER A 1162 -6.74 -20.78 -21.78
C SER A 1162 -7.82 -21.41 -22.68
N ALA A 1163 -8.41 -20.62 -23.59
CA ALA A 1163 -9.39 -21.13 -24.56
C ALA A 1163 -8.72 -22.06 -25.60
N SER A 1164 -7.51 -21.74 -26.05
CA SER A 1164 -6.71 -22.64 -26.91
C SER A 1164 -6.48 -24.00 -26.26
N TYR A 1165 -6.09 -24.05 -24.97
CA TYR A 1165 -5.90 -25.31 -24.25
C TYR A 1165 -7.21 -26.06 -23.94
N GLN A 1166 -8.31 -25.35 -23.76
CA GLN A 1166 -9.65 -25.98 -23.61
C GLN A 1166 -10.11 -26.64 -24.92
N VAL A 1167 -9.75 -26.09 -26.07
CA VAL A 1167 -9.97 -26.74 -27.38
C VAL A 1167 -9.14 -28.01 -27.49
N LEU A 1168 -7.84 -27.95 -27.15
CA LEU A 1168 -6.95 -29.11 -27.20
C LEU A 1168 -7.36 -30.25 -26.23
N THR A 1169 -7.95 -29.91 -25.09
CA THR A 1169 -8.40 -30.91 -24.10
C THR A 1169 -9.84 -31.40 -24.33
N GLY A 1170 -10.49 -30.96 -25.41
CA GLY A 1170 -11.88 -31.29 -25.69
C GLY A 1170 -12.86 -30.75 -24.65
N GLN A 1171 -12.46 -29.80 -23.79
CA GLN A 1171 -13.35 -29.18 -22.79
C GLN A 1171 -14.24 -28.10 -23.42
N LEU A 1172 -13.77 -27.46 -24.50
CA LEU A 1172 -14.57 -26.56 -25.32
C LEU A 1172 -15.41 -27.37 -26.32
N VAL A 1173 -16.31 -28.21 -25.81
CA VAL A 1173 -17.23 -29.00 -26.64
C VAL A 1173 -18.29 -28.08 -27.25
N HIS A 1174 -18.27 -27.97 -28.58
CA HIS A 1174 -19.37 -27.52 -29.44
C HIS A 1174 -20.00 -26.13 -29.17
N HIS A 1175 -19.31 -25.05 -29.56
CA HIS A 1175 -20.00 -23.76 -29.77
C HIS A 1175 -20.12 -23.28 -31.21
N THR A 1176 -19.69 -24.07 -32.21
CA THR A 1176 -19.76 -23.63 -33.61
C THR A 1176 -20.21 -24.74 -34.57
N ARG A 1177 -21.35 -25.39 -34.28
CA ARG A 1177 -22.11 -26.07 -35.36
C ARG A 1177 -22.43 -25.11 -36.52
N SER A 1178 -22.49 -23.81 -36.26
CA SER A 1178 -22.67 -22.76 -37.26
C SER A 1178 -21.44 -22.52 -38.13
N ALA A 1179 -20.20 -22.59 -37.60
CA ALA A 1179 -19.00 -22.35 -38.39
C ALA A 1179 -18.64 -23.57 -39.23
N ASP A 1180 -18.76 -24.78 -38.69
CA ASP A 1180 -18.55 -26.03 -39.45
C ASP A 1180 -19.63 -26.17 -40.54
N MET A 1181 -20.87 -25.72 -40.29
CA MET A 1181 -21.95 -25.66 -41.29
C MET A 1181 -21.73 -24.54 -42.30
N LEU A 1182 -21.17 -23.39 -41.88
CA LEU A 1182 -20.81 -22.32 -42.80
C LEU A 1182 -19.68 -22.78 -43.71
N GLU A 1183 -18.63 -23.42 -43.20
CA GLU A 1183 -17.53 -23.97 -43.98
C GLU A 1183 -17.99 -25.10 -44.92
N LEU A 1184 -18.89 -25.97 -44.46
CA LEU A 1184 -19.53 -26.97 -45.31
C LEU A 1184 -20.40 -26.31 -46.41
N LEU A 1185 -21.10 -25.22 -46.09
CA LEU A 1185 -21.87 -24.43 -47.05
C LEU A 1185 -20.96 -23.67 -48.02
N THR A 1186 -19.84 -23.12 -47.58
CA THR A 1186 -18.85 -22.45 -48.45
C THR A 1186 -18.16 -23.46 -49.37
N GLN A 1187 -17.84 -24.66 -48.87
CA GLN A 1187 -17.31 -25.75 -49.70
C GLN A 1187 -18.37 -26.29 -50.66
N GLN A 1188 -19.64 -26.40 -50.25
CA GLN A 1188 -20.73 -26.74 -51.16
C GLN A 1188 -20.97 -25.64 -52.19
N GLN A 1189 -20.81 -24.37 -51.82
CA GLN A 1189 -20.95 -23.23 -52.70
C GLN A 1189 -19.81 -23.16 -53.71
N LEU A 1190 -18.55 -23.41 -53.29
CA LEU A 1190 -17.42 -23.56 -54.21
C LEU A 1190 -17.57 -24.78 -55.13
N ARG A 1191 -18.14 -25.90 -54.63
CA ARG A 1191 -18.49 -27.07 -55.47
C ARG A 1191 -19.61 -26.77 -56.44
N LEU A 1192 -20.60 -25.98 -56.05
CA LEU A 1192 -21.68 -25.50 -56.92
C LEU A 1192 -21.15 -24.50 -57.95
N GLU A 1193 -20.30 -23.57 -57.55
CA GLU A 1193 -19.68 -22.58 -58.44
C GLU A 1193 -18.75 -23.26 -59.44
N SER A 1194 -17.95 -24.25 -59.04
CA SER A 1194 -17.16 -25.09 -59.97
C SER A 1194 -18.02 -26.02 -60.83
N ALA A 1195 -19.13 -26.54 -60.33
CA ALA A 1195 -20.11 -27.31 -61.12
C ALA A 1195 -20.90 -26.44 -62.12
N ILE A 1196 -21.16 -25.18 -61.76
CA ILE A 1196 -21.82 -24.18 -62.60
C ILE A 1196 -20.82 -23.64 -63.62
N MET A 1197 -19.57 -23.35 -63.23
CA MET A 1197 -18.49 -22.96 -64.13
C MET A 1197 -18.17 -24.09 -65.13
N SER A 1198 -18.14 -25.36 -64.70
CA SER A 1198 -17.94 -26.50 -65.61
C SER A 1198 -19.14 -26.79 -66.52
N LYS A 1199 -20.37 -26.42 -66.12
CA LYS A 1199 -21.56 -26.49 -67.00
C LYS A 1199 -21.75 -25.26 -67.89
N ALA A 1200 -21.30 -24.08 -67.46
CA ALA A 1200 -21.47 -22.81 -68.18
C ALA A 1200 -20.36 -22.55 -69.21
N LEU A 1201 -19.18 -23.17 -69.05
CA LEU A 1201 -18.05 -23.03 -69.97
C LEU A 1201 -17.64 -24.38 -70.55
N GLY A 1202 -18.43 -24.86 -71.52
CA GLY A 1202 -17.94 -25.80 -72.52
C GLY A 1202 -16.94 -25.11 -73.46
N ARG A 1203 -15.74 -24.78 -72.96
CA ARG A 1203 -14.46 -24.54 -73.66
C ARG A 1203 -13.40 -23.99 -72.68
N PRO A 1204 -12.15 -24.48 -72.69
CA PRO A 1204 -11.13 -24.03 -71.76
C PRO A 1204 -10.53 -22.69 -72.22
N LEU A 1205 -10.61 -21.65 -71.38
CA LEU A 1205 -9.82 -20.43 -71.52
C LEU A 1205 -8.57 -20.55 -70.65
N ARG A 1206 -7.44 -20.87 -71.31
CA ARG A 1206 -6.10 -20.50 -70.86
C ARG A 1206 -6.04 -18.96 -70.84
N ALA A 1207 -5.66 -18.38 -69.70
CA ALA A 1207 -5.16 -17.01 -69.65
C ALA A 1207 -3.88 -17.00 -68.83
N SER A 1208 -2.77 -17.17 -69.53
CA SER A 1208 -1.45 -16.67 -69.15
C SER A 1208 -1.51 -15.15 -69.06
N ILE A 1209 -1.15 -14.56 -67.92
CA ILE A 1209 -0.82 -13.14 -67.85
C ILE A 1209 0.65 -13.05 -67.45
N SER A 1210 1.44 -12.66 -68.45
CA SER A 1210 2.85 -12.32 -68.36
C SER A 1210 3.02 -10.97 -67.66
N LEU A 1211 3.94 -10.92 -66.70
CA LEU A 1211 4.57 -9.69 -66.23
C LEU A 1211 5.43 -9.11 -67.35
N GLU A 1212 4.93 -8.10 -68.04
CA GLU A 1212 5.72 -7.14 -68.82
C GLU A 1212 4.78 -5.95 -69.08
N ASN A 1213 5.01 -4.86 -68.34
CA ASN A 1213 4.57 -3.47 -68.56
C ASN A 1213 4.28 -2.80 -67.22
N LEU A 1214 5.31 -2.27 -66.57
CA LEU A 1214 5.22 -1.12 -65.67
C LEU A 1214 6.63 -0.56 -65.45
N GLU A 1215 7.19 0.00 -66.53
CA GLU A 1215 8.15 1.10 -66.42
C GLU A 1215 7.50 2.34 -67.06
N SER A 1216 7.79 3.48 -66.43
CA SER A 1216 7.62 4.87 -66.89
C SER A 1216 6.40 5.66 -66.38
N GLU A 1217 6.78 6.79 -65.75
CA GLU A 1217 6.03 8.04 -65.49
C GLU A 1217 4.96 7.99 -64.39
N GLY A 1218 4.88 8.90 -63.42
CA GLY A 1218 5.49 10.21 -63.18
C GLY A 1218 4.57 10.97 -62.21
N GLU A 1219 5.15 11.62 -61.21
CA GLU A 1219 4.60 12.64 -60.29
C GLU A 1219 3.07 12.92 -60.26
N ARG A 1220 2.42 12.70 -59.10
CA ARG A 1220 1.53 13.70 -58.46
C ARG A 1220 1.05 13.33 -57.03
N ASP A 1221 1.35 14.24 -56.10
CA ASP A 1221 0.54 14.77 -54.99
C ASP A 1221 -0.13 13.82 -53.95
N PRO A 1222 0.34 13.77 -52.68
CA PRO A 1222 -0.25 12.97 -51.62
C PRO A 1222 -1.24 13.81 -50.77
N HIS A 1223 -2.36 14.24 -51.35
CA HIS A 1223 -3.50 14.76 -50.57
C HIS A 1223 -4.82 14.60 -51.33
N ALA A 1224 -5.31 13.37 -51.43
CA ALA A 1224 -6.72 13.09 -51.67
C ALA A 1224 -7.01 11.63 -51.36
N ILE A 1225 -8.24 11.37 -50.91
CA ILE A 1225 -8.84 10.05 -50.65
C ILE A 1225 -8.58 9.55 -49.22
N ASP A 1226 -9.12 10.31 -48.28
CA ASP A 1226 -9.93 9.72 -47.23
C ASP A 1226 -11.36 9.52 -47.79
N GLN A 1227 -12.05 8.47 -47.33
CA GLN A 1227 -13.41 8.04 -47.71
C GLN A 1227 -13.57 7.25 -49.02
N THR A 1228 -13.39 5.93 -48.96
CA THR A 1228 -14.44 4.96 -49.34
C THR A 1228 -14.05 3.51 -48.97
N PHE A 1229 -14.91 2.87 -48.18
CA PHE A 1229 -15.01 1.43 -47.88
C PHE A 1229 -13.92 0.73 -47.03
N LEU A 1230 -14.33 0.44 -45.78
CA LEU A 1230 -13.93 -0.63 -44.84
C LEU A 1230 -12.56 -0.55 -44.14
#